data_AF-A0A6G3MDJ0-F1
#
_entry.id   AF-A0A6G3MDJ0-F1
#
_cell.length_a   1.000
_cell.length_b   1.000
_cell.length_c   1.000
_cell.angle_alpha   90.00
_cell.angle_beta   90.00
_cell.angle_gamma   90.00
#
_symmetry.space_group_name_H-M   'P 1'
#
loop_
_entity.id
_entity.type
_entity.pdbx_description
1 polymer ?
#
loop_
_entity_poly.entity_id
_entity_poly.type
_entity_poly.pdbx_seq_one_letter_code
_entity_poly.pdbx_strand_id
1 'polypeptide(L)'
;NYIFDLFKSSKTKIDRDLFLILIRELLHNKENARKLISTNALTFFVDLATMAHLHTSRAAIPLQTLMLEDSFSNDFSNPEWYVNQEGKSSPAFSLTTIREMYTIGAIGSATKIWANGMEGWKPLQEIAQLKWSIMDTGDSIFNESDLSINILDSLIRTCAYFPNVDSQDAVIRPIPRAKRQLCDARNLPHIVQLVLTFDPPIVERVATLLNCIMLQNPVLPQLFITGCYFFLLMYTGSNIGPIAKFLKETHLKQGFHGEEKTRNVLLSNSILSPLLPEAMIAFLESYDNIEFSKAYLGEHNTPELIWSNEMRRHMMEKISLHLADFTPRLRSNVKSVYIYCPIPSIEYAELKNEIFCGKYYLKNLCDTVKFPNWPISNPIQTLRDILDAWREEINKKPPIFSIEKAFEQLELDPEKLNDNSVIRRAYLKLATKYHPDKNPDGKDKFDQIVKAYEYLCNESLKSHTPSVYNIILMLKSQSILFLAHRKELEPYKYPGYPMLIKAILLELDDSELFSKKNEDVLLLPAVELAHNTISCSALNAEELRREKGMTVLSNVFDRCIDFITYRSKPNDLNVLIIENVVRCFNASARFEGFINLIIQIPQIFHNFSHILMNENSLISLCCTTVECLVSLCSSSDVQMNILNFGIIYHLIWYLFLYDYTLSESGIETKQESNIQV
;
A
#
# COMPACT_ATOMS: atom_id res chain seq x y z
N ASN A 1 -2.25 -28.66 39.58
CA ASN A 1 -1.11 -29.58 39.36
C ASN A 1 -1.64 -30.99 39.18
N TYR A 2 -2.15 -31.67 40.22
CA TYR A 2 -2.71 -33.03 40.10
C TYR A 2 -3.69 -33.25 38.93
N ILE A 3 -4.70 -32.37 38.77
CA ILE A 3 -5.67 -32.47 37.65
C ILE A 3 -4.98 -32.34 36.27
N PHE A 4 -3.97 -31.48 36.16
CA PHE A 4 -3.22 -31.30 34.93
C PHE A 4 -2.32 -32.52 34.63
N ASP A 5 -1.75 -33.14 35.66
CA ASP A 5 -0.94 -34.36 35.49
C ASP A 5 -1.82 -35.52 35.02
N LEU A 6 -3.05 -35.64 35.57
CA LEU A 6 -4.06 -36.57 35.07
C LEU A 6 -4.41 -36.29 33.60
N PHE A 7 -4.65 -35.01 33.26
CA PHE A 7 -4.94 -34.60 31.88
C PHE A 7 -3.83 -34.98 30.91
N LYS A 8 -2.56 -34.75 31.27
CA LYS A 8 -1.40 -35.13 30.45
C LYS A 8 -1.28 -36.65 30.27
N SER A 9 -1.60 -37.40 31.32
CA SER A 9 -1.54 -38.87 31.34
C SER A 9 -2.74 -39.58 30.72
N SER A 10 -3.77 -38.84 30.27
CA SER A 10 -4.99 -39.41 29.70
C SER A 10 -4.69 -40.33 28.52
N LYS A 11 -5.44 -41.43 28.41
CA LYS A 11 -5.26 -42.42 27.34
C LYS A 11 -6.38 -42.39 26.30
N THR A 12 -7.54 -41.84 26.65
CA THR A 12 -8.71 -41.75 25.79
C THR A 12 -9.06 -40.30 25.46
N LYS A 13 -9.64 -40.07 24.26
CA LYS A 13 -10.13 -38.77 23.79
C LYS A 13 -11.24 -38.23 24.68
N ILE A 14 -12.15 -39.09 25.14
CA ILE A 14 -13.21 -38.70 26.08
C ILE A 14 -12.60 -38.13 27.38
N ASP A 15 -11.63 -38.83 28.00
CA ASP A 15 -10.99 -38.35 29.22
C ASP A 15 -10.27 -37.03 28.98
N ARG A 16 -9.54 -36.91 27.86
CA ARG A 16 -8.88 -35.67 27.44
C ARG A 16 -9.89 -34.52 27.39
N ASP A 17 -11.01 -34.72 26.73
CA ASP A 17 -12.00 -33.66 26.52
C ASP A 17 -12.69 -33.27 27.84
N LEU A 18 -13.05 -34.24 28.68
CA LEU A 18 -13.63 -34.00 30.01
C LEU A 18 -12.67 -33.24 30.93
N PHE A 19 -11.38 -33.60 30.94
CA PHE A 19 -10.37 -32.87 31.71
C PHE A 19 -10.19 -31.44 31.19
N LEU A 20 -10.23 -31.23 29.87
CA LEU A 20 -10.16 -29.88 29.30
C LEU A 20 -11.37 -29.04 29.73
N ILE A 21 -12.59 -29.59 29.68
CA ILE A 21 -13.81 -28.92 30.16
C ILE A 21 -13.66 -28.53 31.63
N LEU A 22 -13.21 -29.46 32.49
CA LEU A 22 -13.00 -29.20 33.90
C LEU A 22 -11.96 -28.09 34.12
N ILE A 23 -10.82 -28.14 33.43
CA ILE A 23 -9.77 -27.12 33.56
C ILE A 23 -10.29 -25.76 33.11
N ARG A 24 -11.05 -25.69 32.00
CA ARG A 24 -11.68 -24.46 31.52
C ARG A 24 -12.58 -23.84 32.59
N GLU A 25 -13.39 -24.65 33.27
CA GLU A 25 -14.23 -24.16 34.38
C GLU A 25 -13.40 -23.68 35.58
N LEU A 26 -12.34 -24.40 35.95
CA LEU A 26 -11.43 -24.00 37.02
C LEU A 26 -10.69 -22.68 36.71
N LEU A 27 -10.46 -22.37 35.43
CA LEU A 27 -9.81 -21.15 34.98
C LEU A 27 -10.66 -19.89 35.16
N HIS A 28 -11.92 -19.98 35.60
CA HIS A 28 -12.68 -18.80 36.05
C HIS A 28 -12.08 -18.15 37.32
N ASN A 29 -11.22 -18.86 38.05
CA ASN A 29 -10.51 -18.33 39.20
C ASN A 29 -9.05 -17.97 38.84
N LYS A 30 -8.67 -16.71 39.09
CA LYS A 30 -7.32 -16.17 38.84
C LYS A 30 -6.20 -16.97 39.52
N GLU A 31 -6.44 -17.51 40.72
CA GLU A 31 -5.44 -18.32 41.44
C GLU A 31 -5.18 -19.65 40.74
N ASN A 32 -6.21 -20.27 40.15
CA ASN A 32 -6.07 -21.49 39.38
C ASN A 32 -5.30 -21.23 38.08
N ALA A 33 -5.57 -20.10 37.41
CA ALA A 33 -4.78 -19.66 36.26
C ALA A 33 -3.29 -19.47 36.63
N ARG A 34 -2.99 -18.84 37.78
CA ARG A 34 -1.61 -18.70 38.28
C ARG A 34 -0.94 -20.05 38.52
N LYS A 35 -1.64 -21.00 39.13
CA LYS A 35 -1.14 -22.37 39.34
C LYS A 35 -0.90 -23.10 38.01
N LEU A 36 -1.80 -22.94 37.02
CA LEU A 36 -1.63 -23.53 35.70
C LEU A 36 -0.39 -22.98 34.97
N ILE A 37 -0.12 -21.68 35.06
CA ILE A 37 1.09 -21.05 34.49
C ILE A 37 2.38 -21.58 35.14
N SER A 38 2.30 -21.97 36.41
CA SER A 38 3.47 -22.50 37.14
C SER A 38 3.90 -23.89 36.64
N THR A 39 3.01 -24.62 35.95
CA THR A 39 3.31 -25.90 35.29
C THR A 39 3.67 -25.70 33.81
N ASN A 40 3.98 -26.78 33.07
CA ASN A 40 4.21 -26.73 31.63
C ASN A 40 2.90 -26.84 30.80
N ALA A 41 1.78 -26.38 31.37
CA ALA A 41 0.46 -26.57 30.79
C ALA A 41 0.21 -25.74 29.53
N LEU A 42 0.74 -24.51 29.46
CA LEU A 42 0.51 -23.65 28.31
C LEU A 42 1.12 -24.24 27.02
N THR A 43 2.33 -24.81 27.11
CA THR A 43 2.94 -25.51 25.96
C THR A 43 2.17 -26.77 25.60
N PHE A 44 1.74 -27.57 26.58
CA PHE A 44 0.88 -28.72 26.31
C PHE A 44 -0.45 -28.33 25.63
N PHE A 45 -1.02 -27.18 26.01
CA PHE A 45 -2.22 -26.63 25.41
C PHE A 45 -1.95 -26.25 23.95
N VAL A 46 -0.87 -25.52 23.67
CA VAL A 46 -0.48 -25.19 22.29
C VAL A 46 -0.26 -26.47 21.46
N ASP A 47 0.42 -27.48 21.99
CA ASP A 47 0.60 -28.77 21.33
C ASP A 47 -0.74 -29.41 20.91
N LEU A 48 -1.73 -29.41 21.80
CA LEU A 48 -3.06 -29.93 21.49
C LEU A 48 -3.83 -29.03 20.50
N ALA A 49 -3.70 -27.71 20.59
CA ALA A 49 -4.39 -26.77 19.72
C ALA A 49 -3.97 -26.96 18.24
N THR A 50 -2.71 -27.30 17.98
CA THR A 50 -2.19 -27.56 16.62
C THR A 50 -2.88 -28.72 15.90
N MET A 51 -3.57 -29.61 16.62
CA MET A 51 -4.33 -30.69 16.01
C MET A 51 -5.46 -30.20 15.10
N ALA A 52 -5.88 -28.93 15.24
CA ALA A 52 -6.80 -28.29 14.31
C ALA A 52 -6.34 -28.35 12.83
N HIS A 53 -5.04 -28.49 12.54
CA HIS A 53 -4.57 -28.67 11.17
C HIS A 53 -4.96 -30.00 10.53
N LEU A 54 -5.41 -30.98 11.32
CA LEU A 54 -5.79 -32.32 10.88
C LEU A 54 -7.29 -32.48 10.64
N HIS A 55 -8.09 -31.44 10.85
CA HIS A 55 -9.54 -31.48 10.68
C HIS A 55 -9.90 -31.62 9.19
N THR A 56 -10.50 -32.75 8.81
CA THR A 56 -10.83 -33.09 7.40
C THR A 56 -12.27 -32.74 6.98
N SER A 57 -13.20 -32.59 7.91
CA SER A 57 -14.63 -32.32 7.64
C SER A 57 -15.00 -30.83 7.52
N ARG A 58 -14.02 -29.93 7.41
CA ARG A 58 -14.31 -28.50 7.24
C ARG A 58 -15.00 -28.24 5.90
N ALA A 59 -16.04 -27.40 5.91
CA ALA A 59 -16.58 -26.85 4.67
C ALA A 59 -15.47 -26.05 3.97
N ALA A 60 -15.11 -26.46 2.75
CA ALA A 60 -14.12 -25.75 1.96
C ALA A 60 -14.67 -24.36 1.58
N ILE A 61 -13.92 -23.31 1.87
CA ILE A 61 -14.31 -21.95 1.46
C ILE A 61 -14.05 -21.83 -0.06
N PRO A 62 -14.98 -21.35 -0.90
CA PRO A 62 -14.82 -21.37 -2.36
C PRO A 62 -13.54 -20.69 -2.89
N LEU A 63 -13.12 -19.56 -2.29
CA LEU A 63 -11.83 -18.92 -2.61
C LEU A 63 -10.63 -19.81 -2.25
N GLN A 64 -10.76 -20.56 -1.15
CA GLN A 64 -9.77 -21.53 -0.70
C GLN A 64 -9.70 -22.73 -1.65
N THR A 65 -10.72 -23.04 -2.43
CA THR A 65 -10.63 -24.11 -3.44
C THR A 65 -9.96 -23.59 -4.71
N LEU A 66 -10.39 -22.44 -5.23
CA LEU A 66 -9.90 -21.84 -6.49
C LEU A 66 -8.42 -21.42 -6.45
N MET A 67 -7.93 -20.99 -5.29
CA MET A 67 -6.54 -20.54 -5.12
C MET A 67 -5.55 -21.69 -4.84
N LEU A 68 -6.05 -22.89 -4.54
CA LEU A 68 -5.29 -23.94 -3.84
C LEU A 68 -5.34 -25.32 -4.51
N GLU A 69 -5.86 -25.44 -5.75
CA GLU A 69 -6.03 -26.73 -6.45
C GLU A 69 -4.74 -27.56 -6.54
N ASP A 70 -3.56 -26.93 -6.66
CA ASP A 70 -2.27 -27.63 -6.69
C ASP A 70 -1.50 -27.65 -5.35
N SER A 71 -1.82 -26.76 -4.41
CA SER A 71 -1.02 -26.57 -3.18
C SER A 71 -1.61 -27.25 -1.94
N PHE A 72 -2.86 -27.73 -2.01
CA PHE A 72 -3.57 -28.31 -0.87
C PHE A 72 -4.36 -29.56 -1.26
N SER A 73 -3.79 -30.42 -2.11
CA SER A 73 -4.26 -31.81 -2.22
C SER A 73 -4.36 -32.42 -0.82
N ASN A 74 -5.39 -33.23 -0.57
CA ASN A 74 -5.62 -33.88 0.74
C ASN A 74 -4.58 -34.96 1.08
N ASP A 75 -3.48 -35.01 0.36
CA ASP A 75 -2.45 -36.02 0.52
C ASP A 75 -1.55 -35.67 1.71
N PHE A 76 -1.79 -36.35 2.83
CA PHE A 76 -0.85 -36.49 3.96
C PHE A 76 0.43 -37.28 3.59
N SER A 77 0.80 -37.24 2.31
CA SER A 77 1.82 -38.08 1.68
C SER A 77 3.24 -37.56 1.91
N ASN A 78 3.40 -36.27 2.26
CA ASN A 78 4.73 -35.71 2.48
C ASN A 78 5.45 -36.42 3.64
N PRO A 79 6.63 -37.03 3.39
CA PRO A 79 7.36 -37.76 4.40
C PRO A 79 8.12 -36.80 5.32
N GLU A 80 7.68 -36.70 6.57
CA GLU A 80 8.25 -35.80 7.59
C GLU A 80 8.70 -36.52 8.87
N TRP A 81 8.32 -37.80 9.05
CA TRP A 81 8.50 -38.53 10.29
C TRP A 81 9.67 -39.51 10.23
N TYR A 82 10.55 -39.45 11.22
CA TYR A 82 11.70 -40.33 11.35
C TYR A 82 11.49 -41.27 12.54
N VAL A 83 11.75 -42.56 12.34
CA VAL A 83 11.65 -43.60 13.37
C VAL A 83 13.05 -44.04 13.74
N ASN A 84 13.32 -44.16 15.04
CA ASN A 84 14.58 -44.72 15.52
C ASN A 84 14.52 -46.25 15.45
N GLN A 85 15.30 -46.83 14.56
CA GLN A 85 15.48 -48.28 14.43
C GLN A 85 16.89 -48.63 14.94
N GLU A 86 16.97 -49.23 16.12
CA GLU A 86 18.22 -49.74 16.71
C GLU A 86 19.37 -48.70 16.78
N GLY A 87 19.05 -47.43 17.02
CA GLY A 87 20.04 -46.36 17.13
C GLY A 87 20.38 -45.65 15.82
N LYS A 88 19.80 -46.05 14.69
CA LYS A 88 19.90 -45.35 13.40
C LYS A 88 18.56 -44.71 13.02
N SER A 89 18.63 -43.53 12.40
CA SER A 89 17.45 -42.85 11.86
C SER A 89 17.00 -43.53 10.57
N SER A 90 15.71 -43.83 10.46
CA SER A 90 15.09 -44.27 9.22
C SER A 90 15.11 -43.17 8.14
N PRO A 91 14.78 -43.46 6.87
CA PRO A 91 14.27 -42.43 5.95
C PRO A 91 12.98 -41.79 6.51
N ALA A 92 12.63 -40.62 5.99
CA ALA A 92 11.39 -39.95 6.36
C ALA A 92 10.18 -40.76 5.86
N PHE A 93 9.16 -40.88 6.70
CA PHE A 93 7.90 -41.57 6.42
C PHE A 93 6.73 -40.59 6.47
N SER A 94 5.69 -40.90 5.70
CA SER A 94 4.40 -40.18 5.77
C SER A 94 3.63 -40.60 7.03
N LEU A 95 2.60 -39.82 7.40
CA LEU A 95 1.73 -40.15 8.53
C LEU A 95 0.97 -41.46 8.29
N THR A 96 0.61 -41.76 7.04
CA THR A 96 -0.06 -43.01 6.65
C THR A 96 0.84 -44.22 6.89
N THR A 97 2.11 -44.15 6.48
CA THR A 97 3.08 -45.23 6.71
C THR A 97 3.35 -45.45 8.20
N ILE A 98 3.46 -44.39 9.00
CA ILE A 98 3.61 -44.53 10.46
C ILE A 98 2.40 -45.24 11.07
N ARG A 99 1.19 -44.93 10.61
CA ARG A 99 -0.05 -45.61 11.05
C ARG A 99 -0.01 -47.09 10.70
N GLU A 100 0.37 -47.46 9.48
CA GLU A 100 0.51 -48.85 9.04
C GLU A 100 1.57 -49.61 9.83
N MET A 101 2.72 -48.99 10.12
CA MET A 101 3.76 -49.59 10.94
C MET A 101 3.27 -49.87 12.37
N TYR A 102 2.43 -49.00 12.92
CA TYR A 102 1.83 -49.20 14.25
C TYR A 102 0.80 -50.33 14.25
N THR A 103 -0.07 -50.40 13.23
CA THR A 103 -1.11 -51.44 13.15
C THR A 103 -0.52 -52.84 12.94
N ILE A 104 0.59 -52.95 12.20
CA ILE A 104 1.31 -54.22 11.98
C ILE A 104 2.22 -54.56 13.19
N GLY A 105 2.37 -53.65 14.16
CA GLY A 105 3.17 -53.84 15.38
C GLY A 105 4.68 -53.67 15.19
N ALA A 106 5.12 -53.09 14.08
CA ALA A 106 6.53 -52.77 13.82
C ALA A 106 7.05 -51.62 14.70
N ILE A 107 6.15 -50.74 15.17
CA ILE A 107 6.44 -49.68 16.14
C ILE A 107 5.41 -49.71 17.28
N GLY A 108 5.81 -49.27 18.48
CA GLY A 108 4.96 -49.25 19.67
C GLY A 108 4.93 -47.88 20.37
N SER A 109 4.20 -47.79 21.48
CA SER A 109 4.00 -46.54 22.25
C SER A 109 5.29 -45.89 22.74
N ALA A 110 6.30 -46.71 23.07
CA ALA A 110 7.61 -46.26 23.55
C ALA A 110 8.63 -46.00 22.42
N THR A 111 8.29 -46.33 21.16
CA THR A 111 9.19 -46.13 20.03
C THR A 111 9.50 -44.64 19.87
N LYS A 112 10.78 -44.31 19.74
CA LYS A 112 11.24 -42.93 19.59
C LYS A 112 11.05 -42.46 18.17
N ILE A 113 10.32 -41.37 18.02
CA ILE A 113 10.00 -40.72 16.74
C ILE A 113 10.46 -39.26 16.81
N TRP A 114 10.89 -38.73 15.67
CA TRP A 114 11.28 -37.34 15.51
C TRP A 114 10.74 -36.77 14.20
N ALA A 115 10.52 -35.46 14.17
CA ALA A 115 10.16 -34.70 12.99
C ALA A 115 10.76 -33.30 13.11
N ASN A 116 10.92 -32.61 11.98
CA ASN A 116 11.44 -31.25 11.99
C ASN A 116 10.54 -30.32 12.82
N GLY A 117 11.14 -29.44 13.63
CA GLY A 117 10.43 -28.58 14.58
C GLY A 117 10.16 -29.19 15.97
N MET A 118 10.51 -30.47 16.18
CA MET A 118 10.52 -31.07 17.53
C MET A 118 11.85 -30.85 18.26
N GLU A 119 11.80 -30.71 19.58
CA GLU A 119 12.99 -30.54 20.46
C GLU A 119 13.98 -31.72 20.42
N GLY A 120 13.53 -32.88 19.94
CA GLY A 120 14.31 -34.11 19.89
C GLY A 120 13.42 -35.34 19.78
N TRP A 121 14.05 -36.51 19.79
CA TRP A 121 13.40 -37.80 19.75
C TRP A 121 12.47 -38.00 20.96
N LYS A 122 11.17 -38.19 20.71
CA LYS A 122 10.16 -38.42 21.76
C LYS A 122 9.46 -39.76 21.55
N PRO A 123 9.02 -40.45 22.61
CA PRO A 123 8.15 -41.61 22.48
C PRO A 123 6.86 -41.25 21.72
N LEU A 124 6.35 -42.16 20.88
CA LEU A 124 5.11 -41.99 20.12
C LEU A 124 3.96 -41.47 20.98
N GLN A 125 3.80 -42.02 22.19
CA GLN A 125 2.75 -41.65 23.14
C GLN A 125 2.84 -40.22 23.72
N GLU A 126 3.99 -39.56 23.59
CA GLU A 126 4.20 -38.19 24.06
C GLU A 126 3.97 -37.15 22.97
N ILE A 127 3.85 -37.58 21.71
CA ILE A 127 3.65 -36.70 20.56
C ILE A 127 2.14 -36.57 20.33
N ALA A 128 1.58 -35.38 20.61
CA ALA A 128 0.12 -35.14 20.57
C ALA A 128 -0.52 -35.60 19.25
N GLN A 129 0.06 -35.24 18.10
CA GLN A 129 -0.44 -35.65 16.79
C GLN A 129 -0.52 -37.18 16.67
N LEU A 130 0.55 -37.92 16.98
CA LEU A 130 0.59 -39.38 16.81
C LEU A 130 -0.27 -40.09 17.87
N LYS A 131 -0.23 -39.63 19.12
CA LYS A 131 -1.05 -40.17 20.21
C LYS A 131 -2.54 -40.14 19.85
N TRP A 132 -3.04 -38.99 19.41
CA TRP A 132 -4.49 -38.80 19.21
C TRP A 132 -4.98 -39.15 17.79
N SER A 133 -4.09 -39.39 16.83
CA SER A 133 -4.47 -39.80 15.46
C SER A 133 -4.17 -41.26 15.13
N ILE A 134 -3.30 -41.94 15.91
CA ILE A 134 -2.87 -43.33 15.65
C ILE A 134 -3.24 -44.23 16.83
N MET A 135 -2.89 -43.86 18.07
CA MET A 135 -3.07 -44.77 19.21
C MET A 135 -4.53 -44.87 19.66
N ASP A 136 -5.27 -43.77 19.61
CA ASP A 136 -6.64 -43.71 20.13
C ASP A 136 -7.65 -43.37 19.04
N THR A 137 -8.51 -44.35 18.76
CA THR A 137 -9.64 -44.25 17.83
C THR A 137 -10.99 -44.25 18.57
N GLY A 138 -10.99 -44.06 19.89
CA GLY A 138 -12.23 -43.95 20.66
C GLY A 138 -13.04 -42.71 20.31
N ASP A 139 -14.29 -42.68 20.79
CA ASP A 139 -15.18 -41.54 20.61
C ASP A 139 -14.59 -40.27 21.25
N SER A 140 -14.91 -39.12 20.68
CA SER A 140 -14.42 -37.80 21.11
C SER A 140 -15.61 -36.89 21.34
N ILE A 141 -15.57 -36.05 22.38
CA ILE A 141 -16.61 -35.03 22.61
C ILE A 141 -16.37 -33.86 21.65
N PHE A 142 -15.10 -33.51 21.44
CA PHE A 142 -14.68 -32.45 20.54
C PHE A 142 -14.11 -33.01 19.24
N ASN A 143 -14.44 -32.40 18.11
CA ASN A 143 -13.58 -32.49 16.92
C ASN A 143 -12.30 -31.65 17.11
N GLU A 144 -11.38 -31.72 16.17
CA GLU A 144 -10.09 -31.03 16.26
C GLU A 144 -10.22 -29.50 16.32
N SER A 145 -11.24 -28.92 15.66
CA SER A 145 -11.51 -27.48 15.74
C SER A 145 -12.06 -27.08 17.12
N ASP A 146 -13.09 -27.78 17.61
CA ASP A 146 -13.71 -27.50 18.91
C ASP A 146 -12.70 -27.63 20.05
N LEU A 147 -11.81 -28.62 19.98
CA LEU A 147 -10.73 -28.79 20.94
C LEU A 147 -9.81 -27.56 20.96
N SER A 148 -9.37 -27.10 19.78
CA SER A 148 -8.50 -25.93 19.64
C SER A 148 -9.18 -24.65 20.12
N ILE A 149 -10.46 -24.48 19.81
CA ILE A 149 -11.30 -23.37 20.29
C ILE A 149 -11.32 -23.32 21.82
N ASN A 150 -11.61 -24.43 22.49
CA ASN A 150 -11.66 -24.51 23.96
C ASN A 150 -10.29 -24.23 24.60
N ILE A 151 -9.20 -24.67 23.96
CA ILE A 151 -7.84 -24.38 24.40
C ILE A 151 -7.53 -22.89 24.25
N LEU A 152 -7.80 -22.30 23.10
CA LEU A 152 -7.55 -20.89 22.84
C LEU A 152 -8.34 -20.00 23.81
N ASP A 153 -9.61 -20.32 24.09
CA ASP A 153 -10.42 -19.63 25.11
C ASP A 153 -9.77 -19.70 26.50
N SER A 154 -9.20 -20.86 26.85
CA SER A 154 -8.48 -21.05 28.11
C SER A 154 -7.18 -20.23 28.17
N LEU A 155 -6.44 -20.14 27.06
CA LEU A 155 -5.22 -19.33 26.95
C LEU A 155 -5.53 -17.83 27.02
N ILE A 156 -6.55 -17.36 26.30
CA ILE A 156 -7.02 -15.96 26.30
C ILE A 156 -7.42 -15.56 27.72
N ARG A 157 -8.28 -16.36 28.37
CA ARG A 157 -8.72 -16.11 29.76
C ARG A 157 -7.54 -16.04 30.72
N THR A 158 -6.60 -16.98 30.59
CA THR A 158 -5.38 -17.00 31.40
C THR A 158 -4.55 -15.72 31.21
N CYS A 159 -4.39 -15.25 29.97
CA CYS A 159 -3.65 -14.03 29.67
C CYS A 159 -4.38 -12.76 30.12
N ALA A 160 -5.71 -12.74 30.07
CA ALA A 160 -6.53 -11.60 30.47
C ALA A 160 -6.38 -11.24 31.97
N TYR A 161 -6.15 -12.22 32.85
CA TYR A 161 -5.89 -11.96 34.27
C TYR A 161 -4.57 -11.24 34.58
N PHE A 162 -3.64 -11.23 33.63
CA PHE A 162 -2.29 -10.70 33.78
C PHE A 162 -1.95 -9.78 32.59
N PRO A 163 -2.46 -8.53 32.59
CA PRO A 163 -2.18 -7.54 31.53
C PRO A 163 -0.69 -7.15 31.47
N ASN A 164 -0.27 -6.56 30.36
CA ASN A 164 1.12 -6.07 30.17
C ASN A 164 1.33 -4.67 30.74
N VAL A 165 0.25 -3.98 31.07
CA VAL A 165 0.23 -2.65 31.66
C VAL A 165 -0.52 -2.68 32.98
N ASP A 166 -0.18 -1.77 33.89
CA ASP A 166 -0.90 -1.59 35.14
C ASP A 166 -2.09 -0.62 34.98
N SER A 167 -2.73 -0.23 36.09
CA SER A 167 -3.87 0.70 36.09
C SER A 167 -3.52 2.13 35.68
N GLN A 168 -2.24 2.45 35.49
CA GLN A 168 -1.73 3.76 35.06
C GLN A 168 -1.12 3.68 33.64
N ASP A 169 -1.43 2.62 32.88
CA ASP A 169 -0.86 2.31 31.56
C ASP A 169 0.66 2.15 31.52
N ALA A 170 1.32 1.97 32.67
CA ALA A 170 2.75 1.73 32.74
C ALA A 170 3.07 0.26 32.44
N VAL A 171 4.12 0.03 31.63
CA VAL A 171 4.53 -1.33 31.21
C VAL A 171 5.07 -2.13 32.40
N ILE A 172 4.45 -3.27 32.70
CA ILE A 172 4.87 -4.18 33.76
C ILE A 172 6.11 -4.96 33.33
N ARG A 173 7.20 -4.84 34.10
CA ARG A 173 8.47 -5.55 33.87
C ARG A 173 8.86 -6.37 35.12
N PRO A 174 9.20 -7.67 34.99
CA PRO A 174 9.15 -8.47 33.77
C PRO A 174 7.71 -8.75 33.33
N ILE A 175 7.51 -8.97 32.02
CA ILE A 175 6.20 -9.31 31.45
C ILE A 175 5.62 -10.56 32.14
N PRO A 176 4.29 -10.65 32.31
CA PRO A 176 3.62 -11.81 32.85
C PRO A 176 4.16 -13.15 32.32
N ARG A 177 4.41 -14.09 33.23
CA ARG A 177 5.03 -15.40 32.91
C ARG A 177 4.27 -16.17 31.82
N ALA A 178 2.94 -16.10 31.82
CA ALA A 178 2.11 -16.74 30.80
C ALA A 178 2.46 -16.25 29.38
N LYS A 179 2.58 -14.94 29.22
CA LYS A 179 2.87 -14.31 27.92
C LYS A 179 4.31 -14.57 27.49
N ARG A 180 5.26 -14.55 28.44
CA ARG A 180 6.65 -14.97 28.16
C ARG A 180 6.74 -16.41 27.65
N GLN A 181 6.00 -17.35 28.26
CA GLN A 181 5.93 -18.73 27.79
C GLN A 181 5.30 -18.80 26.40
N LEU A 182 4.13 -18.18 26.17
CA LEU A 182 3.46 -18.23 24.87
C LEU A 182 4.23 -17.54 23.73
N CYS A 183 5.12 -16.59 24.07
CA CYS A 183 5.96 -15.88 23.09
C CYS A 183 7.32 -16.54 22.84
N ASP A 184 7.60 -17.69 23.45
CA ASP A 184 8.85 -18.42 23.18
C ASP A 184 8.82 -19.10 21.80
N ALA A 185 10.00 -19.54 21.35
CA ALA A 185 10.16 -20.21 20.05
C ALA A 185 9.41 -21.55 19.93
N ARG A 186 8.95 -22.13 21.05
CA ARG A 186 8.22 -23.42 21.09
C ARG A 186 6.72 -23.23 20.94
N ASN A 187 6.20 -22.05 21.27
CA ASN A 187 4.77 -21.80 21.33
C ASN A 187 4.31 -20.81 20.25
N LEU A 188 5.02 -19.67 20.10
CA LEU A 188 4.56 -18.56 19.27
C LEU A 188 4.35 -18.94 17.79
N PRO A 189 5.29 -19.63 17.11
CA PRO A 189 5.09 -19.99 15.71
C PRO A 189 3.87 -20.89 15.52
N HIS A 190 3.64 -21.83 16.44
CA HIS A 190 2.50 -22.74 16.37
C HIS A 190 1.16 -22.04 16.63
N ILE A 191 1.12 -21.07 17.55
CA ILE A 191 -0.08 -20.24 17.77
C ILE A 191 -0.40 -19.45 16.50
N VAL A 192 0.62 -18.83 15.89
CA VAL A 192 0.46 -18.04 14.66
C VAL A 192 0.03 -18.91 13.48
N GLN A 193 0.61 -20.11 13.35
CA GLN A 193 0.29 -21.05 12.28
C GLN A 193 -1.17 -21.55 12.33
N LEU A 194 -1.85 -21.54 13.49
CA LEU A 194 -3.27 -21.87 13.58
C LEU A 194 -4.17 -20.99 12.70
N VAL A 195 -3.70 -19.81 12.29
CA VAL A 195 -4.41 -18.97 11.32
C VAL A 195 -4.60 -19.70 9.97
N LEU A 196 -3.65 -20.56 9.58
CA LEU A 196 -3.70 -21.36 8.36
C LEU A 196 -4.71 -22.52 8.43
N THR A 197 -5.48 -22.64 9.53
CA THR A 197 -6.69 -23.47 9.53
C THR A 197 -7.81 -22.87 8.70
N PHE A 198 -7.77 -21.54 8.51
CA PHE A 198 -8.82 -20.72 7.88
C PHE A 198 -10.20 -20.85 8.55
N ASP A 199 -10.25 -21.43 9.74
CA ASP A 199 -11.48 -21.66 10.49
C ASP A 199 -11.86 -20.39 11.27
N PRO A 200 -12.98 -19.71 10.96
CA PRO A 200 -13.29 -18.39 11.50
C PRO A 200 -13.22 -18.28 13.04
N PRO A 201 -13.77 -19.24 13.81
CA PRO A 201 -13.71 -19.19 15.28
C PRO A 201 -12.29 -19.34 15.83
N ILE A 202 -11.41 -20.09 15.15
CA ILE A 202 -10.00 -20.27 15.54
C ILE A 202 -9.22 -19.01 15.21
N VAL A 203 -9.34 -18.50 13.98
CA VAL A 203 -8.61 -17.31 13.52
C VAL A 203 -8.91 -16.10 14.40
N GLU A 204 -10.18 -15.87 14.74
CA GLU A 204 -10.60 -14.78 15.62
C GLU A 204 -9.96 -14.87 17.01
N ARG A 205 -9.90 -16.07 17.57
CA ARG A 205 -9.28 -16.33 18.88
C ARG A 205 -7.78 -16.21 18.83
N VAL A 206 -7.12 -16.67 17.77
CA VAL A 206 -5.69 -16.48 17.58
C VAL A 206 -5.38 -14.98 17.50
N ALA A 207 -6.11 -14.21 16.69
CA ALA A 207 -5.94 -12.77 16.61
C ALA A 207 -6.19 -12.08 17.96
N THR A 208 -7.23 -12.50 18.70
CA THR A 208 -7.51 -12.00 20.06
C THR A 208 -6.37 -12.31 21.03
N LEU A 209 -5.86 -13.54 21.02
CA LEU A 209 -4.73 -13.94 21.86
C LEU A 209 -3.47 -13.16 21.50
N LEU A 210 -3.18 -12.97 20.21
CA LEU A 210 -2.05 -12.18 19.72
C LEU A 210 -2.12 -10.73 20.22
N ASN A 211 -3.29 -10.08 20.14
CA ASN A 211 -3.51 -8.75 20.74
C ASN A 211 -3.21 -8.77 22.26
N CYS A 212 -3.64 -9.81 22.99
CA CYS A 212 -3.38 -9.91 24.43
C CYS A 212 -1.90 -10.09 24.78
N ILE A 213 -1.11 -10.81 23.96
CA ILE A 213 0.27 -11.17 24.30
C ILE A 213 1.33 -10.24 23.70
N MET A 214 1.06 -9.58 22.57
CA MET A 214 2.06 -8.80 21.81
C MET A 214 2.19 -7.32 22.24
N LEU A 215 1.14 -6.73 22.80
CA LEU A 215 1.17 -5.33 23.24
C LEU A 215 2.33 -5.08 24.23
N GLN A 216 3.24 -4.15 23.92
CA GLN A 216 4.42 -3.82 24.75
C GLN A 216 5.38 -5.00 25.01
N ASN A 217 5.37 -6.00 24.14
CA ASN A 217 6.22 -7.19 24.25
C ASN A 217 7.57 -6.99 23.53
N PRO A 218 8.73 -7.27 24.17
CA PRO A 218 10.05 -7.13 23.54
C PRO A 218 10.29 -8.11 22.38
N VAL A 219 9.48 -9.16 22.25
CA VAL A 219 9.54 -10.09 21.11
C VAL A 219 8.88 -9.49 19.86
N LEU A 220 8.04 -8.46 20.02
CA LEU A 220 7.26 -7.86 18.93
C LEU A 220 8.08 -7.49 17.68
N PRO A 221 9.30 -6.92 17.79
CA PRO A 221 10.09 -6.60 16.60
C PRO A 221 10.46 -7.82 15.74
N GLN A 222 10.46 -9.03 16.30
CA GLN A 222 10.81 -10.26 15.58
C GLN A 222 9.59 -11.08 15.16
N LEU A 223 8.38 -10.60 15.46
CA LEU A 223 7.14 -11.35 15.19
C LEU A 223 6.97 -11.66 13.70
N PHE A 224 7.37 -10.75 12.81
CA PHE A 224 7.25 -10.96 11.37
C PHE A 224 7.92 -12.25 10.88
N ILE A 225 8.98 -12.71 11.56
CA ILE A 225 9.72 -13.94 11.22
C ILE A 225 8.85 -15.20 11.40
N THR A 226 7.76 -15.14 12.17
CA THR A 226 6.85 -16.30 12.29
C THR A 226 5.88 -16.42 11.11
N GLY A 227 5.92 -15.51 10.12
CA GLY A 227 4.96 -15.45 9.02
C GLY A 227 3.59 -14.87 9.40
N CYS A 228 3.47 -14.26 10.59
CA CYS A 228 2.19 -13.80 11.15
C CYS A 228 1.37 -12.94 10.19
N TYR A 229 2.00 -11.94 9.58
CA TYR A 229 1.34 -11.02 8.67
C TYR A 229 0.88 -11.69 7.37
N PHE A 230 1.65 -12.66 6.85
CA PHE A 230 1.26 -13.45 5.68
C PHE A 230 0.00 -14.26 5.98
N PHE A 231 -0.01 -14.97 7.11
CA PHE A 231 -1.13 -15.85 7.44
C PHE A 231 -2.42 -15.06 7.73
N LEU A 232 -2.30 -13.93 8.45
CA LEU A 232 -3.45 -13.06 8.73
C LEU A 232 -4.05 -12.45 7.46
N LEU A 233 -3.22 -12.03 6.50
CA LEU A 233 -3.70 -11.44 5.24
C LEU A 233 -4.30 -12.48 4.29
N MET A 234 -3.91 -13.74 4.39
CA MET A 234 -4.55 -14.85 3.67
C MET A 234 -5.96 -15.19 4.18
N TYR A 235 -6.39 -14.65 5.32
CA TYR A 235 -7.68 -14.97 5.88
C TYR A 235 -8.84 -14.42 5.03
N THR A 236 -9.74 -15.31 4.61
CA THR A 236 -10.85 -15.02 3.69
C THR A 236 -12.16 -14.65 4.39
N GLY A 237 -12.29 -14.93 5.70
CA GLY A 237 -13.51 -14.61 6.45
C GLY A 237 -13.71 -13.12 6.68
N SER A 238 -14.91 -12.76 7.16
CA SER A 238 -15.35 -11.38 7.38
C SER A 238 -15.14 -10.88 8.81
N ASN A 239 -14.93 -11.75 9.79
CA ASN A 239 -14.63 -11.43 11.19
C ASN A 239 -13.17 -10.98 11.40
N ILE A 240 -12.75 -9.95 10.64
CA ILE A 240 -11.39 -9.43 10.65
C ILE A 240 -11.14 -8.36 11.72
N GLY A 241 -12.14 -7.97 12.51
CA GLY A 241 -12.00 -6.89 13.50
C GLY A 241 -10.79 -7.02 14.43
N PRO A 242 -10.57 -8.20 15.07
CA PRO A 242 -9.36 -8.44 15.87
C PRO A 242 -8.07 -8.43 15.06
N ILE A 243 -8.11 -8.85 13.80
CA ILE A 243 -6.96 -8.81 12.87
C ILE A 243 -6.62 -7.37 12.53
N ALA A 244 -7.60 -6.55 12.14
CA ALA A 244 -7.43 -5.14 11.83
C ALA A 244 -6.84 -4.37 13.01
N LYS A 245 -7.35 -4.61 14.22
CA LYS A 245 -6.77 -4.06 15.45
C LYS A 245 -5.31 -4.46 15.61
N PHE A 246 -5.03 -5.74 15.45
CA PHE A 246 -3.67 -6.28 15.58
C PHE A 246 -2.70 -5.68 14.56
N LEU A 247 -3.10 -5.58 13.30
CA LEU A 247 -2.30 -5.00 12.23
C LEU A 247 -1.96 -3.54 12.55
N LYS A 248 -2.97 -2.71 12.88
CA LYS A 248 -2.79 -1.30 13.24
C LYS A 248 -1.81 -1.14 14.41
N GLU A 249 -1.91 -1.96 15.44
CA GLU A 249 -1.08 -1.83 16.63
C GLU A 249 0.38 -2.29 16.43
N THR A 250 0.68 -3.10 15.41
CA THR A 250 1.94 -3.86 15.33
C THR A 250 2.76 -3.67 14.05
N HIS A 251 2.16 -3.26 12.92
CA HIS A 251 2.83 -3.33 11.62
C HIS A 251 4.07 -2.41 11.49
N LEU A 252 4.08 -1.25 12.16
CA LEU A 252 5.23 -0.32 12.23
C LEU A 252 6.23 -0.65 13.35
N LYS A 253 5.93 -1.65 14.20
CA LYS A 253 6.75 -2.01 15.37
C LYS A 253 7.63 -3.24 15.12
N GLN A 254 7.77 -3.63 13.86
CA GLN A 254 8.60 -4.75 13.45
C GLN A 254 10.06 -4.27 13.29
N GLY A 255 11.03 -5.14 13.54
CA GLY A 255 12.43 -4.95 13.16
C GLY A 255 12.67 -5.14 11.66
N PHE A 256 11.62 -4.93 10.86
CA PHE A 256 11.64 -4.93 9.42
C PHE A 256 12.14 -3.57 8.95
N HIS A 257 13.04 -3.57 7.98
CA HIS A 257 13.57 -2.37 7.36
C HIS A 257 13.30 -2.51 5.87
N GLY A 258 12.42 -1.67 5.32
CA GLY A 258 12.23 -1.62 3.88
C GLY A 258 13.52 -1.14 3.23
N GLU A 259 14.07 -1.90 2.28
CA GLU A 259 15.29 -1.47 1.56
C GLU A 259 14.98 -0.29 0.61
N GLU A 260 13.74 -0.20 0.12
CA GLU A 260 13.27 0.94 -0.66
C GLU A 260 12.93 2.12 0.24
N LYS A 261 13.74 3.19 0.13
CA LYS A 261 13.36 4.52 0.60
C LYS A 261 12.24 5.04 -0.31
N THR A 262 11.00 4.61 -0.10
CA THR A 262 9.86 5.27 -0.73
C THR A 262 9.66 6.66 -0.14
N ARG A 263 8.89 7.51 -0.83
CA ARG A 263 8.58 8.90 -0.43
C ARG A 263 8.11 9.01 1.02
N ASN A 264 7.33 8.02 1.45
CA ASN A 264 6.85 7.91 2.82
C ASN A 264 7.67 6.87 3.61
N VAL A 265 8.76 7.34 4.23
CA VAL A 265 9.66 6.50 5.04
C VAL A 265 8.89 5.68 6.10
N LEU A 266 7.88 6.28 6.72
CA LEU A 266 7.03 5.57 7.70
C LEU A 266 6.28 4.39 7.07
N LEU A 267 5.70 4.58 5.88
CA LEU A 267 4.94 3.52 5.19
C LEU A 267 5.88 2.45 4.62
N SER A 268 7.06 2.84 4.12
CA SER A 268 8.07 1.89 3.62
C SER A 268 8.55 0.91 4.69
N ASN A 269 8.64 1.37 5.95
CA ASN A 269 9.09 0.56 7.09
C ASN A 269 7.99 -0.37 7.65
N SER A 270 6.77 -0.29 7.12
CA SER A 270 5.72 -1.23 7.45
C SER A 270 6.05 -2.63 6.92
N ILE A 271 5.90 -3.68 7.73
CA ILE A 271 5.96 -5.08 7.24
C ILE A 271 4.90 -5.40 6.17
N LEU A 272 3.86 -4.55 6.07
CA LEU A 272 2.80 -4.68 5.08
C LEU A 272 3.15 -4.03 3.74
N SER A 273 4.23 -3.25 3.64
CA SER A 273 4.59 -2.53 2.41
C SER A 273 4.80 -3.43 1.19
N PRO A 274 5.36 -4.67 1.30
CA PRO A 274 5.45 -5.56 0.14
C PRO A 274 4.11 -6.21 -0.21
N LEU A 275 3.13 -6.17 0.71
CA LEU A 275 1.90 -6.95 0.63
C LEU A 275 0.67 -6.13 0.24
N LEU A 276 0.62 -4.85 0.65
CA LEU A 276 -0.53 -3.98 0.49
C LEU A 276 -0.13 -2.68 -0.20
N PRO A 277 -1.01 -2.06 -0.99
CA PRO A 277 -0.79 -0.72 -1.52
C PRO A 277 -0.52 0.30 -0.41
N GLU A 278 0.32 1.30 -0.68
CA GLU A 278 0.64 2.38 0.28
C GLU A 278 -0.63 3.04 0.82
N ALA A 279 -1.65 3.24 -0.01
CA ALA A 279 -2.93 3.81 0.38
C ALA A 279 -3.64 2.99 1.47
N MET A 280 -3.60 1.65 1.39
CA MET A 280 -4.25 0.80 2.38
C MET A 280 -3.53 0.88 3.74
N ILE A 281 -2.20 1.01 3.72
CA ILE A 281 -1.39 1.21 4.94
C ILE A 281 -1.63 2.60 5.52
N ALA A 282 -1.69 3.64 4.68
CA ALA A 282 -2.03 4.99 5.10
C ALA A 282 -3.45 5.07 5.67
N PHE A 283 -4.40 4.30 5.11
CA PHE A 283 -5.77 4.18 5.61
C PHE A 283 -5.82 3.49 6.98
N LEU A 284 -5.05 2.40 7.15
CA LEU A 284 -4.90 1.70 8.45
C LEU A 284 -4.41 2.64 9.55
N GLU A 285 -3.50 3.57 9.22
CA GLU A 285 -2.98 4.55 10.18
C GLU A 285 -3.97 5.69 10.45
N SER A 286 -4.62 6.18 9.40
CA SER A 286 -5.50 7.35 9.48
C SER A 286 -6.85 7.08 10.15
N TYR A 287 -7.41 5.88 9.97
CA TYR A 287 -8.75 5.51 10.43
C TYR A 287 -8.73 4.43 11.51
N ASP A 288 -9.84 4.23 12.22
CA ASP A 288 -9.91 3.17 13.22
C ASP A 288 -9.96 1.76 12.59
N ASN A 289 -9.84 0.73 13.43
CA ASN A 289 -9.82 -0.65 12.97
C ASN A 289 -11.18 -1.12 12.41
N ILE A 290 -12.28 -0.42 12.70
CA ILE A 290 -13.62 -0.76 12.20
C ILE A 290 -13.77 -0.26 10.78
N GLU A 291 -13.42 1.01 10.52
CA GLU A 291 -13.42 1.60 9.18
C GLU A 291 -12.41 0.89 8.26
N PHE A 292 -11.21 0.55 8.77
CA PHE A 292 -10.28 -0.29 8.01
C PHE A 292 -10.89 -1.65 7.67
N SER A 293 -11.60 -2.29 8.60
CA SER A 293 -12.23 -3.59 8.34
C SER A 293 -13.27 -3.50 7.23
N LYS A 294 -14.09 -2.44 7.23
CA LYS A 294 -15.06 -2.19 6.15
C LYS A 294 -14.34 -1.96 4.82
N ALA A 295 -13.29 -1.13 4.82
CA ALA A 295 -12.53 -0.82 3.63
C ALA A 295 -11.83 -2.04 3.03
N TYR A 296 -11.21 -2.86 3.87
CA TYR A 296 -10.47 -4.06 3.44
C TYR A 296 -11.39 -5.15 2.85
N LEU A 297 -12.64 -5.25 3.32
CA LEU A 297 -13.65 -6.18 2.80
C LEU A 297 -14.49 -5.56 1.65
N GLY A 298 -14.31 -4.27 1.37
CA GLY A 298 -15.13 -3.49 0.45
C GLY A 298 -14.53 -3.31 -0.95
N GLU A 299 -15.26 -2.58 -1.78
CA GLU A 299 -14.85 -2.13 -3.11
C GLU A 299 -14.71 -0.62 -3.09
N HIS A 300 -13.51 -0.12 -3.37
CA HIS A 300 -13.16 1.28 -3.29
C HIS A 300 -12.41 1.71 -4.53
N ASN A 301 -12.89 2.80 -5.13
CA ASN A 301 -12.21 3.48 -6.21
C ASN A 301 -12.46 4.98 -6.04
N THR A 302 -11.71 5.58 -5.11
CA THR A 302 -11.78 7.00 -4.75
C THR A 302 -10.38 7.64 -4.84
N PRO A 303 -10.28 8.98 -4.75
CA PRO A 303 -8.99 9.64 -4.64
C PRO A 303 -8.17 9.19 -3.43
N GLU A 304 -8.78 8.70 -2.35
CA GLU A 304 -8.05 8.28 -1.14
C GLU A 304 -7.71 6.78 -1.14
N LEU A 305 -8.57 5.93 -1.70
CA LEU A 305 -8.41 4.49 -1.66
C LEU A 305 -8.88 3.83 -2.95
N ILE A 306 -7.98 3.06 -3.56
CA ILE A 306 -8.26 2.11 -4.64
C ILE A 306 -7.95 0.73 -4.06
N TRP A 307 -9.00 -0.06 -3.86
CA TRP A 307 -8.93 -1.42 -3.33
C TRP A 307 -10.15 -2.21 -3.77
N SER A 308 -9.94 -3.41 -4.29
CA SER A 308 -11.02 -4.27 -4.77
C SER A 308 -10.91 -5.69 -4.22
N ASN A 309 -11.98 -6.47 -4.33
CA ASN A 309 -11.94 -7.90 -4.05
C ASN A 309 -10.98 -8.64 -4.99
N GLU A 310 -10.76 -8.12 -6.21
CA GLU A 310 -9.75 -8.65 -7.14
C GLU A 310 -8.34 -8.44 -6.60
N MET A 311 -7.99 -7.22 -6.19
CA MET A 311 -6.69 -6.90 -5.57
C MET A 311 -6.47 -7.74 -4.31
N ARG A 312 -7.50 -7.90 -3.47
CA ARG A 312 -7.42 -8.75 -2.28
C ARG A 312 -7.15 -10.20 -2.64
N ARG A 313 -7.84 -10.76 -3.64
CA ARG A 313 -7.62 -12.13 -4.12
C ARG A 313 -6.22 -12.29 -4.68
N HIS A 314 -5.78 -11.36 -5.53
CA HIS A 314 -4.44 -11.37 -6.11
C HIS A 314 -3.35 -11.37 -5.04
N MET A 315 -3.51 -10.54 -4.00
CA MET A 315 -2.60 -10.52 -2.85
C MET A 315 -2.54 -11.90 -2.17
N MET A 316 -3.70 -12.48 -1.87
CA MET A 316 -3.78 -13.79 -1.25
C MET A 316 -3.15 -14.88 -2.13
N GLU A 317 -3.28 -14.79 -3.47
CA GLU A 317 -2.71 -15.76 -4.43
C GLU A 317 -1.18 -15.69 -4.40
N LYS A 318 -0.62 -14.48 -4.40
CA LYS A 318 0.83 -14.27 -4.29
C LYS A 318 1.37 -14.79 -2.96
N ILE A 319 0.67 -14.55 -1.84
CA ILE A 319 1.05 -15.11 -0.54
C ILE A 319 0.91 -16.64 -0.53
N SER A 320 -0.15 -17.19 -1.12
CA SER A 320 -0.36 -18.64 -1.21
C SER A 320 0.77 -19.34 -1.99
N LEU A 321 1.12 -18.80 -3.16
CA LEU A 321 2.29 -19.24 -3.93
C LEU A 321 3.58 -19.09 -3.11
N HIS A 322 3.67 -18.05 -2.29
CA HIS A 322 4.78 -17.87 -1.37
C HIS A 322 4.80 -18.92 -0.24
N LEU A 323 3.70 -19.58 0.08
CA LEU A 323 3.62 -20.58 1.15
C LEU A 323 3.46 -22.02 0.65
N ALA A 324 3.44 -22.24 -0.66
CA ALA A 324 3.15 -23.53 -1.29
C ALA A 324 4.06 -24.69 -0.80
N ASP A 325 5.33 -24.42 -0.47
CA ASP A 325 6.24 -25.45 0.06
C ASP A 325 5.99 -25.79 1.54
N PHE A 326 5.36 -24.88 2.28
CA PHE A 326 5.18 -25.01 3.74
C PHE A 326 3.83 -25.59 4.12
N THR A 327 2.75 -25.18 3.47
CA THR A 327 1.39 -25.57 3.87
C THR A 327 1.13 -27.08 3.79
N PRO A 328 1.67 -27.85 2.83
CA PRO A 328 1.53 -29.30 2.82
C PRO A 328 2.29 -29.98 3.97
N ARG A 329 3.48 -29.47 4.29
CA ARG A 329 4.33 -30.00 5.38
C ARG A 329 3.67 -29.83 6.73
N LEU A 330 2.98 -28.70 6.94
CA LEU A 330 2.23 -28.42 8.16
C LEU A 330 1.09 -29.42 8.41
N ARG A 331 0.45 -29.91 7.35
CA ARG A 331 -0.58 -30.97 7.46
C ARG A 331 0.01 -32.34 7.78
N SER A 332 1.18 -32.67 7.22
CA SER A 332 1.90 -33.92 7.55
C SER A 332 2.49 -33.92 8.96
N ASN A 333 3.02 -32.78 9.40
CA ASN A 333 3.64 -32.59 10.71
C ASN A 333 3.22 -31.22 11.27
N VAL A 334 2.31 -31.23 12.25
CA VAL A 334 1.77 -30.01 12.89
C VAL A 334 2.81 -29.26 13.74
N LYS A 335 3.99 -29.88 13.95
CA LYS A 335 5.16 -29.26 14.58
C LYS A 335 6.13 -28.62 13.60
N SER A 336 5.87 -28.69 12.30
CA SER A 336 6.65 -27.93 11.32
C SER A 336 6.57 -26.43 11.62
N VAL A 337 7.71 -25.75 11.56
CA VAL A 337 7.80 -24.30 11.79
C VAL A 337 8.08 -23.61 10.45
N TYR A 338 7.32 -22.56 10.17
CA TYR A 338 7.56 -21.72 8.99
C TYR A 338 8.91 -21.02 9.11
N ILE A 339 9.68 -21.03 8.02
CA ILE A 339 10.95 -20.32 7.91
C ILE A 339 10.69 -19.07 7.09
N TYR A 340 10.87 -17.90 7.71
CA TYR A 340 10.65 -16.63 7.06
C TYR A 340 11.53 -16.45 5.83
N CYS A 341 10.91 -15.93 4.78
CA CYS A 341 11.53 -15.46 3.58
C CYS A 341 10.85 -14.13 3.20
N PRO A 342 11.60 -13.07 2.87
CA PRO A 342 11.01 -11.88 2.28
C PRO A 342 10.17 -12.24 1.04
N ILE A 343 9.02 -11.61 0.91
CA ILE A 343 8.18 -11.70 -0.28
C ILE A 343 8.46 -10.47 -1.15
N PRO A 344 8.59 -10.63 -2.48
CA PRO A 344 8.66 -9.48 -3.37
C PRO A 344 7.41 -8.61 -3.25
N SER A 345 7.56 -7.33 -3.57
CA SER A 345 6.43 -6.39 -3.59
C SER A 345 5.37 -6.86 -4.57
N ILE A 346 4.12 -6.90 -4.11
CA ILE A 346 2.98 -7.28 -4.94
C ILE A 346 2.58 -6.09 -5.79
N GLU A 347 2.67 -6.26 -7.11
CA GLU A 347 2.22 -5.26 -8.07
C GLU A 347 0.73 -5.46 -8.40
N TYR A 348 -0.01 -4.36 -8.41
CA TYR A 348 -1.44 -4.34 -8.71
C TYR A 348 -1.71 -3.66 -10.04
N ALA A 349 -2.37 -4.36 -10.95
CA ALA A 349 -2.67 -3.85 -12.29
C ALA A 349 -3.59 -2.61 -12.25
N GLU A 350 -4.48 -2.56 -11.28
CA GLU A 350 -5.42 -1.46 -11.04
C GLU A 350 -4.72 -0.14 -10.67
N LEU A 351 -3.52 -0.24 -10.10
CA LEU A 351 -2.69 0.90 -9.71
C LEU A 351 -1.68 1.28 -10.79
N LYS A 352 -1.74 0.63 -11.97
CA LYS A 352 -0.88 1.00 -13.09
C LYS A 352 -1.21 2.42 -13.55
N ASN A 353 -0.17 3.25 -13.65
CA ASN A 353 -0.27 4.68 -13.96
C ASN A 353 -1.01 5.49 -12.88
N GLU A 354 -1.16 4.97 -11.67
CA GLU A 354 -1.56 5.77 -10.51
C GLU A 354 -0.34 6.25 -9.73
N ILE A 355 -0.48 7.44 -9.15
CA ILE A 355 0.55 8.01 -8.28
C ILE A 355 -0.10 8.27 -6.94
N PHE A 356 0.31 7.50 -5.94
CA PHE A 356 -0.07 7.78 -4.57
C PHE A 356 0.87 8.85 -4.00
N CYS A 357 0.30 9.94 -3.51
CA CYS A 357 1.06 11.06 -2.97
C CYS A 357 0.37 11.61 -1.72
N GLY A 358 1.08 11.58 -0.60
CA GLY A 358 0.53 11.90 0.72
C GLY A 358 -0.56 10.91 1.12
N LYS A 359 -1.81 11.26 0.82
CA LYS A 359 -3.01 10.45 1.07
C LYS A 359 -3.85 10.17 -0.17
N TYR A 360 -3.43 10.63 -1.35
CA TYR A 360 -4.30 10.64 -2.52
C TYR A 360 -3.64 10.03 -3.75
N TYR A 361 -4.43 9.28 -4.50
CA TYR A 361 -4.18 8.88 -5.87
C TYR A 361 -4.44 10.06 -6.80
N LEU A 362 -3.37 10.57 -7.41
CA LEU A 362 -3.41 11.84 -8.14
C LEU A 362 -4.28 11.77 -9.40
N LYS A 363 -4.36 10.61 -10.09
CA LYS A 363 -5.21 10.50 -11.28
C LYS A 363 -6.68 10.53 -10.90
N ASN A 364 -7.10 9.78 -9.89
CA ASN A 364 -8.46 9.91 -9.34
C ASN A 364 -8.74 11.32 -8.79
N LEU A 365 -7.78 11.95 -8.10
CA LEU A 365 -7.95 13.32 -7.60
C LEU A 365 -8.15 14.33 -8.74
N CYS A 366 -7.48 14.12 -9.88
CA CYS A 366 -7.61 14.97 -11.06
C CYS A 366 -8.91 14.75 -11.86
N ASP A 367 -9.65 13.67 -11.59
CA ASP A 367 -10.95 13.42 -12.22
C ASP A 367 -12.06 14.19 -11.49
N THR A 368 -12.12 15.50 -11.76
CA THR A 368 -13.11 16.41 -11.15
C THR A 368 -14.53 16.20 -11.66
N VAL A 369 -14.72 15.40 -12.72
CA VAL A 369 -16.05 15.03 -13.23
C VAL A 369 -16.63 13.93 -12.36
N LYS A 370 -15.83 12.90 -12.05
CA LYS A 370 -16.25 11.79 -11.17
C LYS A 370 -16.21 12.17 -9.69
N PHE A 371 -15.24 12.98 -9.28
CA PHE A 371 -15.03 13.38 -7.89
C PHE A 371 -15.03 14.91 -7.74
N PRO A 372 -16.18 15.58 -7.95
CA PRO A 372 -16.25 17.02 -7.79
C PRO A 372 -16.01 17.43 -6.33
N ASN A 373 -15.11 18.39 -6.11
CA ASN A 373 -14.81 18.97 -4.79
C ASN A 373 -14.44 17.94 -3.71
N TRP A 374 -13.60 16.95 -4.06
CA TRP A 374 -13.14 15.94 -3.09
C TRP A 374 -12.46 16.59 -1.86
N PRO A 375 -12.80 16.18 -0.62
CA PRO A 375 -12.26 16.81 0.58
C PRO A 375 -10.77 16.48 0.79
N ILE A 376 -9.98 17.52 1.07
CA ILE A 376 -8.54 17.41 1.37
C ILE A 376 -8.28 17.84 2.81
N SER A 377 -7.81 16.90 3.65
CA SER A 377 -7.72 17.13 5.11
C SER A 377 -6.55 18.02 5.54
N ASN A 378 -5.44 18.03 4.79
CA ASN A 378 -4.27 18.88 5.08
C ASN A 378 -3.64 19.40 3.78
N PRO A 379 -4.19 20.47 3.18
CA PRO A 379 -3.77 20.98 1.89
C PRO A 379 -2.29 21.37 1.83
N ILE A 380 -1.74 21.93 2.91
CA ILE A 380 -0.34 22.36 2.98
C ILE A 380 0.60 21.16 2.93
N GLN A 381 0.32 20.11 3.69
CA GLN A 381 1.14 18.89 3.66
C GLN A 381 1.01 18.19 2.30
N THR A 382 -0.20 18.07 1.77
CA THR A 382 -0.42 17.49 0.44
C THR A 382 0.36 18.23 -0.65
N LEU A 383 0.40 19.56 -0.61
CA LEU A 383 1.19 20.36 -1.54
C LEU A 383 2.68 20.03 -1.45
N ARG A 384 3.23 19.90 -0.22
CA ARG A 384 4.64 19.52 0.00
C ARG A 384 4.93 18.14 -0.57
N ASP A 385 4.07 17.16 -0.28
CA ASP A 385 4.22 15.79 -0.76
C ASP A 385 4.25 15.73 -2.30
N ILE A 386 3.38 16.51 -2.97
CA ILE A 386 3.34 16.57 -4.44
C ILE A 386 4.59 17.25 -5.01
N LEU A 387 5.08 18.32 -4.38
CA LEU A 387 6.30 19.01 -4.80
C LEU A 387 7.54 18.13 -4.67
N ASP A 388 7.65 17.36 -3.58
CA ASP A 388 8.75 16.42 -3.39
C ASP A 388 8.66 15.26 -4.38
N ALA A 389 7.46 14.72 -4.62
CA ALA A 389 7.22 13.72 -5.65
C ALA A 389 7.61 14.22 -7.06
N TRP A 390 7.31 15.47 -7.39
CA TRP A 390 7.70 16.09 -8.64
C TRP A 390 9.22 16.26 -8.74
N ARG A 391 9.87 16.67 -7.65
CA ARG A 391 11.34 16.80 -7.60
C ARG A 391 12.02 15.45 -7.82
N GLU A 392 11.49 14.37 -7.27
CA GLU A 392 12.03 13.04 -7.51
C GLU A 392 11.82 12.57 -8.95
N GLU A 393 10.62 12.80 -9.52
CA GLU A 393 10.28 12.39 -10.88
C GLU A 393 11.24 13.00 -11.91
N ILE A 394 11.56 14.29 -11.79
CA ILE A 394 12.51 14.97 -12.69
C ILE A 394 13.97 14.57 -12.46
N ASN A 395 14.29 14.01 -11.29
CA ASN A 395 15.65 13.60 -10.90
C ASN A 395 15.87 12.09 -10.97
N LYS A 396 14.94 11.34 -11.58
CA LYS A 396 15.10 9.90 -11.82
C LYS A 396 16.40 9.63 -12.59
N LYS A 397 17.19 8.68 -12.07
CA LYS A 397 18.48 8.26 -12.63
C LYS A 397 18.33 6.89 -13.33
N PRO A 398 19.15 6.61 -14.36
CA PRO A 398 19.23 5.27 -14.94
C PRO A 398 19.66 4.23 -13.89
N PRO A 399 19.25 2.96 -14.03
CA PRO A 399 19.51 1.93 -13.05
C PRO A 399 21.00 1.61 -12.98
N ILE A 400 21.46 1.29 -11.77
CA ILE A 400 22.84 0.83 -11.52
C ILE A 400 22.97 -0.69 -11.83
N PHE A 401 21.84 -1.42 -11.86
CA PHE A 401 21.76 -2.87 -12.04
C PHE A 401 21.16 -3.22 -13.41
N SER A 402 21.81 -4.08 -14.19
CA SER A 402 21.23 -4.66 -15.41
C SER A 402 20.49 -5.96 -15.11
N ILE A 403 19.58 -6.35 -16.01
CA ILE A 403 18.84 -7.62 -15.92
C ILE A 403 19.80 -8.82 -15.97
N GLU A 404 20.85 -8.78 -16.81
CA GLU A 404 21.81 -9.89 -16.89
C GLU A 404 22.55 -10.10 -15.55
N LYS A 405 22.96 -9.00 -14.92
CA LYS A 405 23.66 -9.05 -13.63
C LYS A 405 22.78 -9.63 -12.52
N ALA A 406 21.47 -9.37 -12.54
CA ALA A 406 20.55 -9.93 -11.56
C ALA A 406 20.38 -11.46 -11.72
N PHE A 407 20.27 -11.96 -12.95
CA PHE A 407 20.24 -13.41 -13.21
C PHE A 407 21.56 -14.09 -12.81
N GLU A 408 22.69 -13.47 -13.09
CA GLU A 408 24.02 -13.96 -12.68
C GLU A 408 24.12 -14.14 -11.16
N GLN A 409 23.65 -13.16 -10.37
CA GLN A 409 23.68 -13.23 -8.90
C GLN A 409 22.80 -14.34 -8.31
N LEU A 410 21.72 -14.73 -9.01
CA LEU A 410 20.86 -15.85 -8.61
C LEU A 410 21.31 -17.20 -9.18
N GLU A 411 22.44 -17.26 -9.87
CA GLU A 411 22.93 -18.47 -10.56
C GLU A 411 21.88 -19.03 -11.55
N LEU A 412 21.16 -18.13 -12.23
CA LEU A 412 20.11 -18.44 -13.21
C LEU A 412 20.55 -18.07 -14.64
N ASP A 413 20.04 -18.84 -15.60
CA ASP A 413 20.32 -18.65 -17.02
C ASP A 413 19.28 -17.70 -17.64
N PRO A 414 19.67 -16.51 -18.13
CA PRO A 414 18.73 -15.51 -18.68
C PRO A 414 18.01 -15.99 -19.95
N GLU A 415 18.54 -16.99 -20.67
CA GLU A 415 17.94 -17.51 -21.90
C GLU A 415 16.79 -18.51 -21.65
N LYS A 416 16.58 -18.95 -20.40
CA LYS A 416 15.49 -19.85 -20.01
C LYS A 416 14.28 -19.09 -19.48
N LEU A 417 13.09 -19.69 -19.66
CA LEU A 417 11.87 -19.20 -19.02
C LEU A 417 12.00 -19.37 -17.50
N ASN A 418 12.33 -18.28 -16.81
CA ASN A 418 12.47 -18.23 -15.36
C ASN A 418 11.22 -17.61 -14.75
N ASP A 419 10.20 -18.42 -14.50
CA ASP A 419 9.02 -17.96 -13.77
C ASP A 419 9.38 -17.62 -12.31
N ASN A 420 8.54 -16.83 -11.64
CA ASN A 420 8.75 -16.40 -10.25
C ASN A 420 9.02 -17.58 -9.27
N SER A 421 8.50 -18.78 -9.55
CA SER A 421 8.75 -19.98 -8.74
C SER A 421 10.18 -20.52 -8.86
N VAL A 422 10.81 -20.36 -10.02
CA VAL A 422 12.21 -20.76 -10.28
C VAL A 422 13.14 -19.76 -9.62
N ILE A 423 12.88 -18.46 -9.82
CA ILE A 423 13.63 -17.35 -9.22
C ILE A 423 13.63 -17.47 -7.69
N ARG A 424 12.46 -17.74 -7.09
CA ARG A 424 12.31 -17.97 -5.65
C ARG A 424 13.10 -19.18 -5.13
N ARG A 425 13.03 -20.33 -5.82
CA ARG A 425 13.77 -21.53 -5.37
C ARG A 425 15.28 -21.31 -5.40
N ALA A 426 15.78 -20.62 -6.42
CA ALA A 426 17.18 -20.22 -6.51
C ALA A 426 17.55 -19.28 -5.36
N TYR A 427 16.73 -18.25 -5.10
CA TYR A 427 16.90 -17.36 -3.95
C TYR A 427 16.95 -18.13 -2.62
N LEU A 428 15.95 -18.97 -2.30
CA LEU A 428 15.90 -19.71 -1.04
C LEU A 428 17.12 -20.60 -0.82
N LYS A 429 17.59 -21.27 -1.88
CA LYS A 429 18.78 -22.11 -1.85
C LYS A 429 20.03 -21.29 -1.54
N LEU A 430 20.21 -20.14 -2.20
CA LEU A 430 21.37 -19.28 -2.03
C LEU A 430 21.32 -18.52 -0.70
N ALA A 431 20.16 -17.96 -0.34
CA ALA A 431 19.91 -17.30 0.93
C ALA A 431 20.21 -18.23 2.12
N THR A 432 19.79 -19.50 2.05
CA THR A 432 20.10 -20.49 3.11
C THR A 432 21.59 -20.79 3.21
N LYS A 433 22.31 -20.78 2.08
CA LYS A 433 23.75 -21.08 2.01
C LYS A 433 24.63 -19.91 2.49
N TYR A 434 24.23 -18.68 2.17
CA TYR A 434 24.98 -17.46 2.49
C TYR A 434 24.40 -16.66 3.67
N HIS A 435 23.43 -17.23 4.40
CA HIS A 435 22.81 -16.56 5.54
C HIS A 435 23.86 -16.11 6.58
N PRO A 436 23.84 -14.85 7.06
CA PRO A 436 24.84 -14.31 7.98
C PRO A 436 25.04 -15.15 9.25
N ASP A 437 23.98 -15.76 9.78
CA ASP A 437 24.05 -16.63 10.97
C ASP A 437 24.87 -17.92 10.74
N LYS A 438 24.93 -18.43 9.50
CA LYS A 438 25.69 -19.63 9.14
C LYS A 438 27.05 -19.30 8.52
N ASN A 439 27.16 -18.13 7.88
CA ASN A 439 28.36 -17.62 7.23
C ASN A 439 28.57 -16.13 7.58
N PRO A 440 29.37 -15.82 8.61
CA PRO A 440 29.63 -14.44 9.04
C PRO A 440 30.22 -13.55 7.93
N ASP A 441 31.03 -14.14 7.05
CA ASP A 441 31.66 -13.45 5.89
C ASP A 441 30.74 -13.41 4.64
N GLY A 442 29.54 -13.98 4.71
CA GLY A 442 28.61 -14.13 3.59
C GLY A 442 27.66 -12.94 3.37
N LYS A 443 27.69 -11.94 4.25
CA LYS A 443 26.71 -10.85 4.30
C LYS A 443 26.62 -10.06 3.00
N ASP A 444 27.74 -9.62 2.43
CA ASP A 444 27.74 -8.83 1.19
C ASP A 444 27.15 -9.60 0.01
N LYS A 445 27.38 -10.91 -0.04
CA LYS A 445 26.83 -11.79 -1.08
C LYS A 445 25.34 -12.05 -0.85
N PHE A 446 24.92 -12.20 0.41
CA PHE A 446 23.52 -12.31 0.77
C PHE A 446 22.73 -11.06 0.36
N ASP A 447 23.25 -9.87 0.64
CA ASP A 447 22.63 -8.60 0.28
C ASP A 447 22.52 -8.44 -1.25
N GLN A 448 23.51 -8.93 -2.02
CA GLN A 448 23.44 -8.96 -3.49
C GLN A 448 22.39 -9.94 -4.01
N ILE A 449 22.25 -11.10 -3.38
CA ILE A 449 21.21 -12.10 -3.72
C ILE A 449 19.81 -11.54 -3.47
N VAL A 450 19.61 -10.83 -2.35
CA VAL A 450 18.33 -10.16 -2.03
C VAL A 450 18.01 -9.11 -3.08
N LYS A 451 18.94 -8.19 -3.38
CA LYS A 451 18.74 -7.14 -4.38
C LYS A 451 18.46 -7.68 -5.77
N ALA A 452 19.15 -8.75 -6.17
CA ALA A 452 18.91 -9.40 -7.46
C ALA A 452 17.51 -10.03 -7.54
N TYR A 453 17.07 -10.68 -6.46
CA TYR A 453 15.73 -11.24 -6.36
C TYR A 453 14.64 -10.16 -6.45
N GLU A 454 14.78 -9.07 -5.70
CA GLU A 454 13.84 -7.95 -5.73
C GLU A 454 13.77 -7.28 -7.11
N TYR A 455 14.91 -7.01 -7.73
CA TYR A 455 14.96 -6.38 -9.06
C TYR A 455 14.32 -7.23 -10.16
N LEU A 456 14.48 -8.55 -10.10
CA LEU A 456 13.84 -9.45 -11.08
C LEU A 456 12.32 -9.50 -10.87
N CYS A 457 11.85 -9.42 -9.62
CA CYS A 457 10.45 -9.52 -9.28
C CYS A 457 9.66 -8.20 -9.37
N ASN A 458 10.29 -7.03 -9.32
CA ASN A 458 9.63 -5.72 -9.40
C ASN A 458 9.82 -5.08 -10.79
N GLU A 459 8.73 -4.88 -11.55
CA GLU A 459 8.75 -4.12 -12.81
C GLU A 459 8.84 -2.60 -12.59
N SER A 460 8.32 -2.10 -11.48
CA SER A 460 8.41 -0.67 -11.11
C SER A 460 9.86 -0.17 -11.05
N LEU A 461 10.78 -1.03 -10.61
CA LEU A 461 12.22 -0.80 -10.58
C LEU A 461 12.87 -0.75 -11.96
N LYS A 462 12.13 -0.93 -13.07
CA LYS A 462 12.63 -0.93 -14.45
C LYS A 462 12.28 0.36 -15.22
N SER A 463 11.47 1.25 -14.64
CA SER A 463 11.06 2.52 -15.27
C SER A 463 11.94 3.69 -14.78
N HIS A 464 12.77 4.22 -15.68
CA HIS A 464 13.88 5.12 -15.30
C HIS A 464 13.89 6.49 -15.97
N THR A 465 12.97 6.74 -16.90
CA THR A 465 12.80 8.05 -17.52
C THR A 465 11.70 8.83 -16.79
N PRO A 466 11.84 10.15 -16.64
CA PRO A 466 10.75 10.99 -16.16
C PRO A 466 9.50 10.80 -17.02
N SER A 467 8.37 10.51 -16.38
CA SER A 467 7.09 10.33 -17.06
C SER A 467 6.39 11.68 -17.21
N VAL A 468 6.15 12.09 -18.46
CA VAL A 468 5.37 13.30 -18.79
C VAL A 468 3.97 13.23 -18.17
N TYR A 469 3.32 12.06 -18.29
CA TYR A 469 2.01 11.80 -17.70
C TYR A 469 2.00 12.03 -16.19
N ASN A 470 3.04 11.56 -15.48
CA ASN A 470 3.13 11.74 -14.04
C ASN A 470 3.24 13.21 -13.64
N ILE A 471 4.02 13.98 -14.39
CA ILE A 471 4.20 15.41 -14.15
C ILE A 471 2.87 16.15 -14.40
N ILE A 472 2.11 15.80 -15.44
CA ILE A 472 0.79 16.39 -15.71
C ILE A 472 -0.15 16.19 -14.52
N LEU A 473 -0.21 14.98 -13.96
CA LEU A 473 -1.03 14.70 -12.78
C LEU A 473 -0.63 15.55 -11.57
N MET A 474 0.67 15.71 -11.34
CA MET A 474 1.19 16.53 -10.25
C MET A 474 0.85 18.02 -10.44
N LEU A 475 0.94 18.54 -11.67
CA LEU A 475 0.56 19.93 -11.97
C LEU A 475 -0.94 20.17 -11.76
N LYS A 476 -1.78 19.29 -12.32
CA LYS A 476 -3.25 19.36 -12.16
C LYS A 476 -3.68 19.25 -10.71
N SER A 477 -3.08 18.33 -9.94
CA SER A 477 -3.37 18.17 -8.51
C SER A 477 -3.04 19.44 -7.70
N GLN A 478 -1.93 20.11 -8.04
CA GLN A 478 -1.59 21.41 -7.42
C GLN A 478 -2.59 22.50 -7.81
N SER A 479 -3.06 22.54 -9.06
CA SER A 479 -4.11 23.47 -9.49
C SER A 479 -5.39 23.29 -8.68
N ILE A 480 -5.82 22.04 -8.45
CA ILE A 480 -6.98 21.73 -7.61
C ILE A 480 -6.80 22.25 -6.19
N LEU A 481 -5.62 22.06 -5.59
CA LEU A 481 -5.32 22.58 -4.25
C LEU A 481 -5.46 24.11 -4.18
N PHE A 482 -4.90 24.84 -5.15
CA PHE A 482 -4.95 26.31 -5.18
C PHE A 482 -6.36 26.86 -5.44
N LEU A 483 -7.21 26.12 -6.17
CA LEU A 483 -8.60 26.49 -6.39
C LEU A 483 -9.49 26.20 -5.17
N ALA A 484 -9.40 25.00 -4.61
CA ALA A 484 -10.28 24.56 -3.53
C ALA A 484 -9.87 25.12 -2.15
N HIS A 485 -8.57 25.29 -1.90
CA HIS A 485 -8.02 25.64 -0.57
C HIS A 485 -7.27 26.98 -0.57
N ARG A 486 -7.77 27.95 -1.34
CA ARG A 486 -7.16 29.28 -1.51
C ARG A 486 -6.80 29.95 -0.18
N LYS A 487 -7.74 29.96 0.79
CA LYS A 487 -7.55 30.63 2.09
C LYS A 487 -6.37 30.07 2.90
N GLU A 488 -6.13 28.77 2.81
CA GLU A 488 -5.06 28.11 3.57
C GLU A 488 -3.70 28.31 2.91
N LEU A 489 -3.68 28.44 1.57
CA LEU A 489 -2.46 28.57 0.78
C LEU A 489 -2.03 30.03 0.52
N GLU A 490 -2.97 30.97 0.52
CA GLU A 490 -2.75 32.40 0.27
C GLU A 490 -1.58 33.03 1.06
N PRO A 491 -1.34 32.68 2.35
CA PRO A 491 -0.24 33.25 3.12
C PRO A 491 1.16 32.84 2.65
N TYR A 492 1.29 31.81 1.82
CA TYR A 492 2.58 31.20 1.47
C TYR A 492 2.96 31.48 0.02
N LYS A 493 4.27 31.66 -0.21
CA LYS A 493 4.85 31.67 -1.55
C LYS A 493 4.88 30.26 -2.13
N TYR A 494 4.54 30.13 -3.41
CA TYR A 494 4.61 28.87 -4.13
C TYR A 494 6.08 28.52 -4.45
N PRO A 495 6.63 27.43 -3.87
CA PRO A 495 8.04 27.10 -4.02
C PRO A 495 8.36 26.34 -5.32
N GLY A 496 7.34 25.95 -6.09
CA GLY A 496 7.50 25.14 -7.30
C GLY A 496 7.90 25.94 -8.55
N TYR A 497 8.01 27.27 -8.47
CA TYR A 497 8.28 28.11 -9.66
C TYR A 497 9.54 27.73 -10.45
N PRO A 498 10.70 27.44 -9.84
CA PRO A 498 11.88 27.03 -10.61
C PRO A 498 11.65 25.77 -11.46
N MET A 499 10.92 24.79 -10.93
CA MET A 499 10.57 23.56 -11.64
C MET A 499 9.51 23.80 -12.71
N LEU A 500 8.52 24.65 -12.41
CA LEU A 500 7.46 25.03 -13.34
C LEU A 500 7.99 25.78 -14.56
N ILE A 501 8.84 26.78 -14.33
CA ILE A 501 9.48 27.56 -15.39
C ILE A 501 10.35 26.66 -16.26
N LYS A 502 11.14 25.76 -15.65
CA LYS A 502 11.94 24.79 -16.40
C LYS A 502 11.08 23.88 -17.27
N ALA A 503 9.94 23.39 -16.76
CA ALA A 503 9.02 22.57 -17.53
C ALA A 503 8.41 23.33 -18.71
N ILE A 504 8.03 24.60 -18.51
CA ILE A 504 7.50 25.46 -19.59
C ILE A 504 8.57 25.70 -20.65
N LEU A 505 9.81 26.01 -20.26
CA LEU A 505 10.91 26.23 -21.20
C LEU A 505 11.22 24.99 -22.05
N LEU A 506 11.20 23.80 -21.45
CA LEU A 506 11.42 22.55 -22.20
C LEU A 506 10.36 22.32 -23.28
N GLU A 507 9.10 22.63 -23.02
CA GLU A 507 8.04 22.56 -24.05
C GLU A 507 8.17 23.70 -25.08
N LEU A 508 8.64 24.88 -24.67
CA LEU A 508 8.90 25.99 -25.57
C LEU A 508 10.07 25.76 -26.52
N ASP A 509 11.02 24.91 -26.17
CA ASP A 509 12.12 24.50 -27.06
C ASP A 509 11.72 23.33 -27.98
N ASP A 510 10.59 22.67 -27.72
CA ASP A 510 10.11 21.54 -28.51
C ASP A 510 9.41 22.01 -29.80
N SER A 511 10.02 21.75 -30.95
CA SER A 511 9.47 22.09 -32.27
C SER A 511 8.15 21.37 -32.60
N GLU A 512 7.88 20.21 -31.99
CA GLU A 512 6.71 19.37 -32.27
C GLU A 512 5.56 19.59 -31.27
N LEU A 513 5.64 20.61 -30.40
CA LEU A 513 4.65 20.93 -29.36
C LEU A 513 3.18 20.79 -29.80
N PHE A 514 2.81 21.37 -30.94
CA PHE A 514 1.43 21.36 -31.46
C PHE A 514 1.09 20.15 -32.34
N SER A 515 2.05 19.23 -32.54
CA SER A 515 1.86 17.97 -33.26
C SER A 515 1.65 16.78 -32.32
N LYS A 516 1.94 16.95 -31.03
CA LYS A 516 1.66 15.95 -29.97
C LYS A 516 0.16 15.80 -29.73
N LYS A 517 -0.24 14.67 -29.15
CA LYS A 517 -1.60 14.53 -28.60
C LYS A 517 -1.75 15.50 -27.44
N ASN A 518 -2.92 16.15 -27.33
CA ASN A 518 -3.20 17.12 -26.26
C ASN A 518 -2.93 16.59 -24.85
N GLU A 519 -3.08 15.27 -24.64
CA GLU A 519 -2.85 14.59 -23.35
C GLU A 519 -1.36 14.50 -22.96
N ASP A 520 -0.44 14.70 -23.91
CA ASP A 520 1.01 14.61 -23.72
C ASP A 520 1.68 15.99 -23.61
N VAL A 521 0.90 17.08 -23.61
CA VAL A 521 1.44 18.45 -23.60
C VAL A 521 1.42 19.02 -22.19
N LEU A 522 2.62 19.24 -21.61
CA LEU A 522 2.79 19.79 -20.26
C LEU A 522 2.42 21.27 -20.15
N LEU A 523 2.48 21.99 -21.27
CA LEU A 523 2.41 23.45 -21.30
C LEU A 523 1.09 23.99 -20.72
N LEU A 524 -0.05 23.40 -21.10
CA LEU A 524 -1.36 23.86 -20.62
C LEU A 524 -1.50 23.67 -19.09
N PRO A 525 -1.33 22.47 -18.51
CA PRO A 525 -1.37 22.28 -17.05
C PRO A 525 -0.37 23.17 -16.28
N ALA A 526 0.80 23.44 -16.87
CA ALA A 526 1.81 24.30 -16.25
C ALA A 526 1.37 25.77 -16.19
N VAL A 527 0.81 26.30 -17.28
CA VAL A 527 0.31 27.68 -17.32
C VAL A 527 -0.95 27.83 -16.47
N GLU A 528 -1.84 26.83 -16.45
CA GLU A 528 -2.99 26.80 -15.53
C GLU A 528 -2.55 26.86 -14.06
N LEU A 529 -1.52 26.09 -13.69
CA LEU A 529 -0.96 26.15 -12.34
C LEU A 529 -0.35 27.51 -12.03
N ALA A 530 0.36 28.13 -12.98
CA ALA A 530 0.85 29.50 -12.83
C ALA A 530 -0.32 30.47 -12.58
N HIS A 531 -1.39 30.38 -13.35
CA HIS A 531 -2.58 31.21 -13.16
C HIS A 531 -3.21 31.02 -11.77
N ASN A 532 -3.43 29.77 -11.35
CA ASN A 532 -4.08 29.44 -10.08
C ASN A 532 -3.24 29.90 -8.88
N THR A 533 -1.91 29.77 -8.95
CA THR A 533 -1.01 30.22 -7.88
C THR A 533 -0.98 31.74 -7.75
N ILE A 534 -0.86 32.48 -8.86
CA ILE A 534 -0.87 33.95 -8.88
C ILE A 534 -2.23 34.49 -8.40
N SER A 535 -3.32 33.90 -8.89
CA SER A 535 -4.68 34.30 -8.49
C SER A 535 -4.94 34.00 -7.02
N CYS A 536 -4.28 32.98 -6.46
CA CYS A 536 -4.35 32.69 -5.03
C CYS A 536 -3.78 33.83 -4.18
N SER A 537 -2.56 34.31 -4.48
CA SER A 537 -1.83 35.26 -3.63
C SER A 537 -1.00 36.27 -4.43
N ALA A 538 -1.00 37.52 -3.98
CA ALA A 538 -0.10 38.56 -4.49
C ALA A 538 1.39 38.21 -4.36
N LEU A 539 1.75 37.46 -3.30
CA LEU A 539 3.12 37.03 -3.06
C LEU A 539 3.64 36.12 -4.19
N ASN A 540 2.74 35.34 -4.80
CA ASN A 540 3.05 34.43 -5.89
C ASN A 540 3.31 35.17 -7.21
N ALA A 541 2.56 36.24 -7.47
CA ALA A 541 2.79 37.13 -8.62
C ALA A 541 4.19 37.75 -8.58
N GLU A 542 4.58 38.28 -7.42
CA GLU A 542 5.91 38.85 -7.23
C GLU A 542 7.03 37.81 -7.35
N GLU A 543 6.82 36.62 -6.78
CA GLU A 543 7.83 35.56 -6.81
C GLU A 543 8.06 35.05 -8.23
N LEU A 544 6.99 34.81 -9.00
CA LEU A 544 7.09 34.41 -10.39
C LEU A 544 7.82 35.48 -11.23
N ARG A 545 7.59 36.78 -10.95
CA ARG A 545 8.33 37.87 -11.60
C ARG A 545 9.82 37.84 -11.26
N ARG A 546 10.18 37.62 -9.98
CA ARG A 546 11.59 37.55 -9.52
C ARG A 546 12.33 36.40 -10.21
N GLU A 547 11.68 35.26 -10.39
CA GLU A 547 12.20 34.09 -11.10
C GLU A 547 12.17 34.25 -12.64
N LYS A 548 11.87 35.44 -13.17
CA LYS A 548 11.71 35.74 -14.61
C LYS A 548 10.61 34.93 -15.31
N GLY A 549 9.72 34.28 -14.56
CA GLY A 549 8.63 33.47 -15.11
C GLY A 549 7.63 34.29 -15.91
N MET A 550 7.41 35.57 -15.59
CA MET A 550 6.55 36.46 -16.39
C MET A 550 7.09 36.68 -17.81
N THR A 551 8.41 36.78 -17.98
CA THR A 551 9.04 36.86 -19.30
C THR A 551 8.85 35.55 -20.05
N VAL A 552 8.97 34.41 -19.36
CA VAL A 552 8.71 33.10 -19.96
C VAL A 552 7.26 32.97 -20.43
N LEU A 553 6.28 33.41 -19.64
CA LEU A 553 4.87 33.44 -20.06
C LEU A 553 4.64 34.37 -21.26
N SER A 554 5.37 35.48 -21.37
CA SER A 554 5.32 36.31 -22.58
C SER A 554 5.82 35.57 -23.82
N ASN A 555 6.86 34.75 -23.69
CA ASN A 555 7.36 33.94 -24.81
C ASN A 555 6.36 32.82 -25.17
N VAL A 556 5.66 32.25 -24.17
CA VAL A 556 4.53 31.34 -24.42
C VAL A 556 3.46 32.03 -25.24
N PHE A 557 3.07 33.26 -24.85
CA PHE A 557 2.06 34.01 -25.57
C PHE A 557 2.45 34.23 -27.04
N ASP A 558 3.68 34.69 -27.27
CA ASP A 558 4.20 34.97 -28.60
C ASP A 558 4.29 33.71 -29.47
N ARG A 559 4.68 32.57 -28.89
CA ARG A 559 4.74 31.31 -29.65
C ARG A 559 3.35 30.75 -29.97
N CYS A 560 2.39 30.85 -29.04
CA CYS A 560 1.07 30.27 -29.22
C CYS A 560 0.16 31.11 -30.13
N ILE A 561 0.32 32.44 -30.13
CA ILE A 561 -0.54 33.36 -30.90
C ILE A 561 -0.39 33.17 -32.41
N ASP A 562 0.80 32.76 -32.88
CA ASP A 562 1.07 32.48 -34.30
C ASP A 562 0.18 31.35 -34.88
N PHE A 563 -0.35 30.49 -34.01
CA PHE A 563 -1.25 29.39 -34.39
C PHE A 563 -2.73 29.76 -34.27
N ILE A 564 -3.05 30.97 -33.81
CA ILE A 564 -4.43 31.46 -33.78
C ILE A 564 -4.83 31.91 -35.19
N THR A 565 -5.89 31.29 -35.71
CA THR A 565 -6.44 31.62 -37.02
C THR A 565 -7.94 31.82 -36.92
N TYR A 566 -8.56 32.32 -37.98
CA TYR A 566 -10.02 32.46 -38.07
C TYR A 566 -10.79 31.13 -37.90
N ARG A 567 -10.10 29.97 -38.00
CA ARG A 567 -10.68 28.63 -37.81
C ARG A 567 -10.51 28.09 -36.40
N SER A 568 -9.75 28.77 -35.55
CA SER A 568 -9.50 28.35 -34.17
C SER A 568 -10.80 28.30 -33.38
N LYS A 569 -10.91 27.30 -32.50
CA LYS A 569 -12.07 27.02 -31.65
C LYS A 569 -11.72 27.24 -30.17
N PRO A 570 -12.72 27.52 -29.31
CA PRO A 570 -12.49 27.74 -27.87
C PRO A 570 -11.72 26.62 -27.15
N ASN A 571 -11.90 25.36 -27.57
CA ASN A 571 -11.25 24.20 -26.95
C ASN A 571 -9.92 23.81 -27.61
N ASP A 572 -9.42 24.60 -28.56
CA ASP A 572 -8.10 24.34 -29.15
C ASP A 572 -7.00 24.60 -28.11
N LEU A 573 -5.97 23.76 -28.12
CA LEU A 573 -4.91 23.77 -27.10
C LEU A 573 -4.22 25.14 -26.97
N ASN A 574 -3.88 25.77 -28.10
CA ASN A 574 -3.25 27.09 -28.13
C ASN A 574 -4.17 28.20 -27.61
N VAL A 575 -5.47 28.12 -27.86
CA VAL A 575 -6.46 29.07 -27.32
C VAL A 575 -6.50 28.98 -25.79
N LEU A 576 -6.61 27.76 -25.26
CA LEU A 576 -6.66 27.52 -23.81
C LEU A 576 -5.36 27.95 -23.11
N ILE A 577 -4.20 27.72 -23.73
CA ILE A 577 -2.91 28.17 -23.20
C ILE A 577 -2.88 29.70 -23.13
N ILE A 578 -3.22 30.37 -24.25
CA ILE A 578 -3.22 31.84 -24.31
C ILE A 578 -4.19 32.42 -23.29
N GLU A 579 -5.40 31.87 -23.18
CA GLU A 579 -6.40 32.34 -22.23
C GLU A 579 -5.87 32.30 -20.80
N ASN A 580 -5.20 31.22 -20.39
CA ASN A 580 -4.57 31.13 -19.08
C ASN A 580 -3.37 32.10 -18.91
N VAL A 581 -2.58 32.35 -19.97
CA VAL A 581 -1.51 33.37 -19.94
C VAL A 581 -2.11 34.78 -19.73
N VAL A 582 -3.16 35.13 -20.46
CA VAL A 582 -3.86 36.41 -20.32
C VAL A 582 -4.45 36.55 -18.92
N ARG A 583 -5.01 35.48 -18.35
CA ARG A 583 -5.46 35.48 -16.95
C ARG A 583 -4.32 35.68 -15.95
N CYS A 584 -3.12 35.12 -16.21
CA CYS A 584 -1.93 35.41 -15.40
C CYS A 584 -1.58 36.90 -15.44
N PHE A 585 -1.62 37.53 -16.62
CA PHE A 585 -1.36 38.95 -16.79
C PHE A 585 -2.41 39.81 -16.08
N ASN A 586 -3.69 39.46 -16.21
CA ASN A 586 -4.78 40.16 -15.51
C ASN A 586 -4.60 40.10 -13.98
N ALA A 587 -4.36 38.91 -13.43
CA ALA A 587 -4.11 38.73 -12.01
C ALA A 587 -2.87 39.51 -11.52
N SER A 588 -1.87 39.67 -12.40
CA SER A 588 -0.61 40.38 -12.10
C SER A 588 -0.68 41.89 -12.33
N ALA A 589 -1.68 42.39 -13.06
CA ALA A 589 -1.82 43.81 -13.42
C ALA A 589 -1.97 44.74 -12.20
N ARG A 590 -2.31 44.19 -11.03
CA ARG A 590 -2.40 44.94 -9.77
C ARG A 590 -1.03 45.32 -9.20
N PHE A 591 0.07 44.81 -9.76
CA PHE A 591 1.41 44.99 -9.23
C PHE A 591 2.27 45.87 -10.15
N GLU A 592 2.79 46.96 -9.60
CA GLU A 592 3.63 47.92 -10.33
C GLU A 592 4.85 47.27 -10.98
N GLY A 593 5.46 46.29 -10.30
CA GLY A 593 6.61 45.55 -10.85
C GLY A 593 6.30 44.76 -12.13
N PHE A 594 5.05 44.28 -12.29
CA PHE A 594 4.62 43.62 -13.52
C PHE A 594 4.28 44.63 -14.62
N ILE A 595 3.63 45.75 -14.27
CA ILE A 595 3.39 46.86 -15.21
C ILE A 595 4.70 47.38 -15.82
N ASN A 596 5.73 47.57 -14.99
CA ASN A 596 7.04 48.01 -15.48
C ASN A 596 7.69 46.99 -16.42
N LEU A 597 7.41 45.70 -16.25
CA LEU A 597 7.89 44.65 -17.14
C LEU A 597 7.12 44.63 -18.46
N ILE A 598 5.79 44.72 -18.42
CA ILE A 598 4.95 44.61 -19.62
C ILE A 598 5.20 45.76 -20.59
N ILE A 599 5.48 46.97 -20.07
CA ILE A 599 5.85 48.15 -20.88
C ILE A 599 7.13 47.89 -21.67
N GLN A 600 8.07 47.10 -21.13
CA GLN A 600 9.33 46.75 -21.79
C GLN A 600 9.18 45.65 -22.85
N ILE A 601 7.99 45.06 -23.01
CA ILE A 601 7.71 44.00 -23.98
C ILE A 601 6.54 44.42 -24.89
N PRO A 602 6.78 45.32 -25.87
CA PRO A 602 5.72 45.86 -26.72
C PRO A 602 4.94 44.80 -27.52
N GLN A 603 5.60 43.67 -27.83
CA GLN A 603 5.03 42.55 -28.57
C GLN A 603 3.75 41.99 -27.92
N ILE A 604 3.61 42.07 -26.59
CA ILE A 604 2.39 41.63 -25.89
C ILE A 604 1.16 42.42 -26.37
N PHE A 605 1.30 43.72 -26.64
CA PHE A 605 0.21 44.57 -27.12
C PHE A 605 -0.17 44.26 -28.57
N HIS A 606 0.81 43.94 -29.42
CA HIS A 606 0.54 43.41 -30.75
C HIS A 606 -0.29 42.11 -30.66
N ASN A 607 0.10 41.20 -29.77
CA ASN A 607 -0.57 39.92 -29.58
C ASN A 607 -2.00 40.08 -29.03
N PHE A 608 -2.23 41.04 -28.12
CA PHE A 608 -3.59 41.41 -27.70
C PHE A 608 -4.44 41.92 -28.86
N SER A 609 -3.89 42.77 -29.73
CA SER A 609 -4.61 43.24 -30.92
C SER A 609 -4.99 42.09 -31.85
N HIS A 610 -4.09 41.10 -32.03
CA HIS A 610 -4.35 39.92 -32.85
C HIS A 610 -5.49 39.04 -32.29
N ILE A 611 -5.61 38.91 -30.96
CA ILE A 611 -6.76 38.22 -30.34
C ILE A 611 -8.06 38.94 -30.71
N LEU A 612 -8.14 40.25 -30.46
CA LEU A 612 -9.37 41.03 -30.64
C LEU A 612 -9.83 41.13 -32.10
N MET A 613 -8.92 40.91 -33.06
CA MET A 613 -9.26 40.82 -34.48
C MET A 613 -10.14 39.59 -34.81
N ASN A 614 -10.13 38.53 -33.99
CA ASN A 614 -10.87 37.29 -34.23
C ASN A 614 -12.27 37.32 -33.56
N GLU A 615 -13.10 38.26 -33.99
CA GLU A 615 -14.30 38.75 -33.29
C GLU A 615 -15.40 37.73 -32.99
N ASN A 616 -15.54 36.66 -33.80
CA ASN A 616 -16.74 35.80 -33.78
C ASN A 616 -16.51 34.34 -33.36
N SER A 617 -15.27 33.86 -33.25
CA SER A 617 -14.99 32.44 -32.94
C SER A 617 -14.45 32.21 -31.52
N LEU A 618 -13.84 33.21 -30.88
CA LEU A 618 -13.09 33.06 -29.62
C LEU A 618 -13.55 34.03 -28.52
N ILE A 619 -14.85 34.07 -28.27
CA ILE A 619 -15.50 35.06 -27.39
C ILE A 619 -14.92 35.07 -25.96
N SER A 620 -14.75 33.89 -25.34
CA SER A 620 -14.17 33.77 -23.98
C SER A 620 -12.77 34.39 -23.88
N LEU A 621 -11.93 34.14 -24.89
CA LEU A 621 -10.57 34.66 -24.94
C LEU A 621 -10.57 36.18 -25.16
N CYS A 622 -11.45 36.70 -26.03
CA CYS A 622 -11.62 38.13 -26.22
C CYS A 622 -12.07 38.83 -24.93
N CYS A 623 -13.09 38.32 -24.24
CA CYS A 623 -13.54 38.87 -22.95
C CYS A 623 -12.41 38.89 -21.92
N THR A 624 -11.71 37.76 -21.76
CA THR A 624 -10.55 37.65 -20.85
C THR A 624 -9.45 38.66 -21.20
N THR A 625 -9.23 38.91 -22.50
CA THR A 625 -8.28 39.91 -23.00
C THR A 625 -8.71 41.33 -22.68
N VAL A 626 -9.98 41.66 -22.88
CA VAL A 626 -10.53 42.98 -22.52
C VAL A 626 -10.42 43.22 -21.02
N GLU A 627 -10.77 42.24 -20.18
CA GLU A 627 -10.62 42.34 -18.72
C GLU A 627 -9.16 42.60 -18.32
N CYS A 628 -8.21 41.88 -18.93
CA CYS A 628 -6.79 42.10 -18.70
C CYS A 628 -6.37 43.52 -19.09
N LEU A 629 -6.79 44.02 -20.26
CA LEU A 629 -6.49 45.37 -20.73
C LEU A 629 -7.06 46.43 -19.79
N VAL A 630 -8.29 46.25 -19.29
CA VAL A 630 -8.91 47.14 -18.30
C VAL A 630 -8.06 47.23 -17.04
N SER A 631 -7.58 46.10 -16.51
CA SER A 631 -6.71 46.09 -15.33
C SER A 631 -5.38 46.80 -15.60
N LEU A 632 -4.78 46.60 -16.79
CA LEU A 632 -3.51 47.20 -17.21
C LEU A 632 -3.60 48.71 -17.45
N CYS A 633 -4.78 49.23 -17.84
CA CYS A 633 -5.03 50.65 -18.10
C CYS A 633 -4.85 51.56 -16.88
N SER A 634 -4.56 51.02 -15.69
CA SER A 634 -4.17 51.82 -14.53
C SER A 634 -2.88 52.64 -14.75
N SER A 635 -2.04 52.27 -15.74
CA SER A 635 -0.81 52.98 -16.11
C SER A 635 -0.94 53.78 -17.41
N SER A 636 -0.48 55.04 -17.40
CA SER A 636 -0.48 55.92 -18.58
C SER A 636 0.39 55.39 -19.72
N ASP A 637 1.53 54.75 -19.41
CA ASP A 637 2.42 54.20 -20.43
C ASP A 637 1.78 53.01 -21.15
N VAL A 638 1.00 52.21 -20.42
CA VAL A 638 0.22 51.11 -21.00
C VAL A 638 -0.91 51.66 -21.87
N GLN A 639 -1.62 52.72 -21.43
CA GLN A 639 -2.64 53.38 -22.25
C GLN A 639 -2.07 53.87 -23.59
N MET A 640 -0.86 54.44 -23.58
CA MET A 640 -0.17 54.86 -24.81
C MET A 640 0.17 53.67 -25.72
N ASN A 641 0.62 52.55 -25.16
CA ASN A 641 0.84 51.34 -25.95
C ASN A 641 -0.48 50.80 -26.55
N ILE A 642 -1.58 50.78 -25.79
CA ILE A 642 -2.90 50.39 -26.28
C ILE A 642 -3.33 51.25 -27.48
N LEU A 643 -3.05 52.55 -27.45
CA LEU A 643 -3.30 53.46 -28.57
C LEU A 643 -2.36 53.15 -29.75
N ASN A 644 -1.06 53.04 -29.51
CA ASN A 644 -0.04 52.86 -30.54
C ASN A 644 -0.21 51.54 -31.32
N PHE A 645 -0.68 50.48 -30.65
CA PHE A 645 -0.94 49.17 -31.26
C PHE A 645 -2.36 49.03 -31.83
N GLY A 646 -3.19 50.08 -31.80
CA GLY A 646 -4.50 50.10 -32.44
C GLY A 646 -5.59 49.29 -31.71
N ILE A 647 -5.32 48.77 -30.51
CA ILE A 647 -6.26 47.97 -29.70
C ILE A 647 -7.57 48.73 -29.47
N ILE A 648 -7.50 50.04 -29.25
CA ILE A 648 -8.67 50.88 -28.98
C ILE A 648 -9.72 50.83 -30.10
N TYR A 649 -9.30 50.65 -31.36
CA TYR A 649 -10.23 50.60 -32.49
C TYR A 649 -11.07 49.33 -32.48
N HIS A 650 -10.50 48.19 -32.09
CA HIS A 650 -11.24 46.95 -31.89
C HIS A 650 -12.25 47.06 -30.74
N LEU A 651 -11.88 47.73 -29.64
CA LEU A 651 -12.77 47.94 -28.50
C LEU A 651 -13.96 48.86 -28.84
N ILE A 652 -13.72 49.93 -29.60
CA ILE A 652 -14.78 50.84 -30.09
C ILE A 652 -15.78 50.07 -30.94
N TRP A 653 -15.31 49.15 -31.78
CA TRP A 653 -16.19 48.31 -32.58
C TRP A 653 -17.13 47.47 -31.72
N TYR A 654 -16.63 46.79 -30.68
CA TYR A 654 -17.48 46.05 -29.74
C TYR A 654 -18.50 46.93 -29.02
N LEU A 655 -18.15 48.18 -28.69
CA LEU A 655 -19.09 49.14 -28.10
C LEU A 655 -20.27 49.44 -29.04
N PHE A 656 -20.03 49.52 -30.35
CA PHE A 656 -21.10 49.73 -31.34
C PHE A 656 -21.96 48.48 -31.58
N LEU A 657 -21.43 47.29 -31.33
CA LEU A 657 -22.18 46.03 -31.40
C LEU A 657 -23.00 45.74 -30.15
N TYR A 658 -22.74 46.44 -29.04
CA TYR A 658 -23.44 46.24 -27.78
C TYR A 658 -24.86 46.79 -27.84
N ASP A 659 -25.84 45.90 -27.69
CA ASP A 659 -27.26 46.26 -27.59
C ASP A 659 -27.76 46.06 -26.14
N TYR A 660 -27.91 47.16 -25.41
CA TYR A 660 -28.41 47.12 -24.02
C TYR A 660 -29.89 46.69 -23.94
N THR A 661 -30.68 46.89 -25.00
CA THR A 661 -32.12 46.56 -25.04
C THR A 661 -32.36 45.05 -25.12
N LEU A 662 -31.35 44.28 -25.51
CA LEU A 662 -31.38 42.81 -25.54
C LEU A 662 -31.63 42.20 -24.14
N SER A 663 -31.19 42.88 -23.08
CA SER A 663 -31.43 42.43 -21.70
C SER A 663 -32.87 42.67 -21.23
N GLU A 664 -33.58 43.61 -21.86
CA GLU A 664 -34.95 44.00 -21.54
C GLU A 664 -36.00 43.27 -22.40
N SER A 665 -35.57 42.62 -23.49
CA SER A 665 -36.44 42.00 -24.50
C SER A 665 -36.97 40.62 -24.13
N GLY A 666 -36.50 40.02 -23.04
CA GLY A 666 -36.92 38.69 -22.57
C GLY A 666 -36.39 37.52 -23.41
N ILE A 667 -35.46 37.78 -24.34
CA ILE A 667 -34.79 36.76 -25.17
C ILE A 667 -33.81 35.95 -24.30
N GLU A 668 -33.81 34.62 -24.44
CA GLU A 668 -32.83 33.80 -23.72
C GLU A 668 -31.44 34.01 -24.34
N THR A 669 -30.52 34.53 -23.52
CA THR A 669 -29.15 34.81 -23.96
C THR A 669 -28.16 33.86 -23.31
N LYS A 670 -27.30 33.25 -24.12
CA LYS A 670 -26.14 32.51 -23.62
C LYS A 670 -24.89 33.37 -23.75
N GLN A 671 -24.41 33.90 -22.63
CA GLN A 671 -23.22 34.76 -22.57
C GLN A 671 -21.97 34.08 -23.14
N GLU A 672 -21.78 32.78 -22.87
CA GLU A 672 -20.60 32.01 -23.29
C GLU A 672 -20.48 31.85 -24.81
N SER A 673 -21.60 31.83 -25.53
CA SER A 673 -21.64 31.62 -26.98
C SER A 673 -22.07 32.86 -27.76
N ASN A 674 -22.47 33.94 -27.06
CA ASN A 674 -23.12 35.11 -27.64
C ASN A 674 -24.27 34.74 -28.60
N ILE A 675 -25.06 33.73 -28.20
CA ILE A 675 -26.23 33.24 -28.96
C ILE A 675 -27.50 33.77 -28.29
N GLN A 676 -28.40 34.25 -29.14
CA GLN A 676 -29.76 34.69 -28.80
C GLN A 676 -30.72 33.57 -29.22
N VAL A 677 -31.51 33.04 -28.29
CA VAL A 677 -32.46 31.93 -28.52
C VAL A 677 -33.89 32.39 -28.35
#